data_AF-A0A661SRI3-F1
#
_entry.id   AF-A0A661SRI3-F1
#
_cell.length_a   1.000
_cell.length_b   1.000
_cell.length_c   1.000
_cell.angle_alpha   90.00
_cell.angle_beta   90.00
_cell.angle_gamma   90.00
#
_symmetry.space_group_name_H-M   'P 1'
#
loop_
_entity.id
_entity.type
_entity.pdbx_description
1 polymer ?
#
loop_
_entity_poly.entity_id
_entity_poly.type
_entity_poly.pdbx_seq_one_letter_code
_entity_poly.pdbx_strand_id
1 'polypeptide(L)'
;MKFLYSEIRFVLSVLFVVIMLWQGNALGASKMDEALNHYLNADFEKAQSLFKKLADQRGSIENCQKALAYLALTEIALNQGDQADNSLFKLLVLDPSFDLEQVEDTTPELEKRFDSLKSRDIIKAIGHYQNADFGKAKNTFKTLTKSGVKRRDREVAFAYLALIETALEKQAKADEHLSELAALNPSFELRDIGDMSPDIEKRFRDIRSGKAPKSSPPPSQEDTVKPAGELTGIGEEYKVGDKISYKVRGSDDKALKKITFSVTERSDATTAWVVSSRSADYQSSFSTKGWDAGTYHYTLLIEDGADNSEEYTGSFSLSGKPEADTTKPTGKVTGIGKNHVLGETISYTVTGSDNHALKTITFSVKGSSVKKTWNTDDKSASYDESFSTKDWKPGTYDYLLHTEDAEGNAEEITESFVLAKKADKAEEAGKAEKKDAAKDKTSPTGKVSRIRKRYTVGDKVRYTISAKDDSALRKMTFQVKKSSVNKSWKAKGKSASQKSSFSTKRWKPGEYHYAFLIEDSAGNTKTVSGSFALNKKTDDKKPTGEVVGIEKHYIKSDTISYTVRAKDDHALSKITFKVRNHSSATKIWKIKEKSADRKSSFSSKGWKAGTYEYTLLTEDSAGNTHKFSGNFVLAEERDTLRPSGRVSRIRDAYNVGDTIHYSVDAQDNRTLKKISFLVGDVPMDSWDVSDASISVKSSFSTYNWRSGIYEYTLLIEDAANNSKKYTGKFTLYKGKHQGRKKPAVPLSGKVIGIEKQYLVGATIHYTVQAKDDKSLRKMTFKTNKVKEAWSISGKTANRMSFFSTRGWKPGTYTYQLLTEDSDGNVDKHEGRFDLAEKPKPDQVQPTGQLSKIRENYEEGDTVSYAVRAEDNKDLKKISFSVKNSSVRKAWNVSGRSADRGDSFSTAGWKAGTYECSLSIEDSANNSQTYKKSFVLANRSLLSPFDNLRQLKKKFSKSYNEYVGLKEKKKQDMDVDSQLALSVKKIIRELKEIEAAYKKMPPTPEVKEGLRRTQNALEAKERELKELNH
;
A
#
# COMPACT_ATOMS: atom_id res chain seq x y z
N MET A 1 33.34 46.51 -10.68
CA MET A 1 32.39 45.59 -9.98
C MET A 1 31.96 44.34 -10.78
N LYS A 2 32.06 44.26 -12.12
CA LYS A 2 31.75 43.01 -12.86
C LYS A 2 32.91 41.99 -12.97
N PHE A 3 34.11 42.32 -12.51
CA PHE A 3 35.31 41.46 -12.68
C PHE A 3 35.55 40.44 -11.53
N LEU A 4 35.15 40.74 -10.28
CA LEU A 4 35.37 39.81 -9.14
C LEU A 4 34.49 38.54 -9.18
N TYR A 5 33.39 38.56 -9.93
CA TYR A 5 32.45 37.42 -9.99
C TYR A 5 32.96 36.25 -10.87
N SER A 6 33.97 36.48 -11.71
CA SER A 6 34.48 35.46 -12.65
C SER A 6 35.50 34.51 -12.00
N GLU A 7 36.36 35.02 -11.11
CA GLU A 7 37.46 34.22 -10.56
C GLU A 7 37.02 33.33 -9.39
N ILE A 8 36.05 33.79 -8.58
CA ILE A 8 35.46 32.98 -7.50
C ILE A 8 34.78 31.71 -8.06
N ARG A 9 34.08 31.83 -9.21
CA ARG A 9 33.52 30.65 -9.90
C ARG A 9 34.60 29.68 -10.38
N PHE A 10 35.71 30.17 -10.92
CA PHE A 10 36.78 29.30 -11.43
C PHE A 10 37.47 28.49 -10.30
N VAL A 11 37.67 29.09 -9.13
CA VAL A 11 38.25 28.41 -7.96
C VAL A 11 37.29 27.37 -7.38
N LEU A 12 35.98 27.67 -7.30
CA LEU A 12 34.96 26.71 -6.87
C LEU A 12 34.83 25.53 -7.84
N SER A 13 34.86 25.77 -9.16
CA SER A 13 34.78 24.70 -10.17
C SER A 13 35.93 23.68 -10.08
N VAL A 14 37.14 24.12 -9.70
CA VAL A 14 38.29 23.22 -9.54
C VAL A 14 38.21 22.42 -8.24
N LEU A 15 37.71 23.01 -7.15
CA LEU A 15 37.52 22.29 -5.89
C LEU A 15 36.44 21.21 -5.98
N PHE A 16 35.37 21.46 -6.76
CA PHE A 16 34.25 20.53 -6.94
C PHE A 16 34.65 19.22 -7.67
N VAL A 17 35.54 19.31 -8.67
CA VAL A 17 36.02 18.14 -9.44
C VAL A 17 36.91 17.23 -8.60
N VAL A 18 37.62 17.77 -7.61
CA VAL A 18 38.52 16.99 -6.74
C VAL A 18 37.75 16.19 -5.67
N ILE A 19 36.63 16.70 -5.17
CA ILE A 19 35.83 16.03 -4.12
C ILE A 19 34.92 14.94 -4.72
N MET A 20 34.39 15.13 -5.93
CA MET A 20 33.49 14.17 -6.60
C MET A 20 34.17 12.87 -7.07
N LEU A 21 35.49 12.80 -7.16
CA LEU A 21 36.22 11.60 -7.59
C LEU A 21 36.34 10.50 -6.51
N TRP A 22 35.57 10.58 -5.42
CA TRP A 22 35.66 9.66 -4.28
C TRP A 22 34.33 9.06 -3.78
N GLN A 23 33.37 8.78 -4.68
CA GLN A 23 32.28 7.83 -4.41
C GLN A 23 31.76 7.18 -5.69
N GLY A 24 31.65 5.85 -5.70
CA GLY A 24 31.31 5.07 -6.89
C GLY A 24 29.86 4.61 -6.93
N ASN A 25 29.16 4.86 -8.04
CA ASN A 25 28.12 3.99 -8.58
C ASN A 25 27.84 4.33 -10.06
N ALA A 26 28.47 3.60 -10.97
CA ALA A 26 28.55 3.96 -12.39
C ALA A 26 27.41 3.36 -13.23
N LEU A 27 26.43 4.20 -13.62
CA LEU A 27 25.67 4.14 -14.89
C LEU A 27 24.60 5.25 -14.98
N GLY A 28 24.13 5.77 -13.84
CA GLY A 28 23.16 6.87 -13.77
C GLY A 28 23.80 8.27 -13.73
N ALA A 29 24.92 8.44 -13.01
CA ALA A 29 25.56 9.73 -12.76
C ALA A 29 25.88 10.51 -14.05
N SER A 30 26.56 9.87 -15.02
CA SER A 30 27.07 10.55 -16.22
C SER A 30 26.01 11.25 -17.08
N LYS A 31 24.74 10.83 -17.03
CA LYS A 31 23.63 11.50 -17.72
C LYS A 31 23.04 12.66 -16.92
N MET A 32 23.07 12.57 -15.59
CA MET A 32 22.70 13.68 -14.72
C MET A 32 23.74 14.80 -14.84
N ASP A 33 25.03 14.45 -14.87
CA ASP A 33 26.14 15.37 -15.12
C ASP A 33 26.03 16.04 -16.51
N GLU A 34 25.66 15.28 -17.55
CA GLU A 34 25.40 15.82 -18.89
C GLU A 34 24.24 16.83 -18.89
N ALA A 35 23.13 16.52 -18.20
CA ALA A 35 21.98 17.41 -18.08
C ALA A 35 22.29 18.70 -17.30
N LEU A 36 22.99 18.57 -16.16
CA LEU A 36 23.49 19.69 -15.36
C LEU A 36 24.46 20.57 -16.15
N ASN A 37 25.37 19.97 -16.92
CA ASN A 37 26.29 20.72 -17.78
C ASN A 37 25.54 21.51 -18.87
N HIS A 38 24.51 20.94 -19.50
CA HIS A 38 23.66 21.72 -20.43
C HIS A 38 22.92 22.86 -19.72
N TYR A 39 22.38 22.62 -18.52
CA TYR A 39 21.71 23.64 -17.71
C TYR A 39 22.64 24.81 -17.32
N LEU A 40 23.83 24.51 -16.79
CA LEU A 40 24.83 25.51 -16.39
C LEU A 40 25.38 26.32 -17.57
N ASN A 41 25.33 25.77 -18.79
CA ASN A 41 25.68 26.47 -20.04
C ASN A 41 24.46 27.17 -20.70
N ALA A 42 23.31 27.26 -20.01
CA ALA A 42 22.05 27.85 -20.50
C ALA A 42 21.46 27.19 -21.77
N ASP A 43 21.80 25.94 -22.05
CA ASP A 43 21.23 25.12 -23.14
C ASP A 43 19.94 24.44 -22.66
N PHE A 44 18.97 25.28 -22.26
CA PHE A 44 17.79 24.87 -21.51
C PHE A 44 16.90 23.86 -22.26
N GLU A 45 16.81 23.91 -23.60
CA GLU A 45 16.05 22.92 -24.38
C GLU A 45 16.64 21.50 -24.26
N LYS A 46 17.98 21.36 -24.29
CA LYS A 46 18.63 20.06 -24.11
C LYS A 46 18.59 19.61 -22.66
N ALA A 47 18.80 20.54 -21.71
CA ALA A 47 18.63 20.27 -20.29
C ALA A 47 17.22 19.72 -19.98
N GLN A 48 16.17 20.37 -20.48
CA GLN A 48 14.77 19.92 -20.31
C GLN A 48 14.56 18.51 -20.86
N SER A 49 15.06 18.23 -22.07
CA SER A 49 14.96 16.92 -22.73
C SER A 49 15.67 15.80 -21.94
N LEU A 50 16.80 16.12 -21.30
CA LEU A 50 17.57 15.16 -20.50
C LEU A 50 16.98 14.96 -19.10
N PHE A 51 16.66 16.03 -18.36
CA PHE A 51 16.03 15.93 -17.05
C PHE A 51 14.66 15.22 -17.10
N LYS A 52 13.85 15.46 -18.14
CA LYS A 52 12.59 14.75 -18.33
C LYS A 52 12.79 13.23 -18.49
N LYS A 53 13.81 12.81 -19.25
CA LYS A 53 14.18 11.38 -19.39
C LYS A 53 14.77 10.78 -18.12
N LEU A 54 15.35 11.58 -17.23
CA LEU A 54 15.89 11.14 -15.94
C LEU A 54 14.79 11.00 -14.90
N ALA A 55 13.84 11.94 -14.86
CA ALA A 55 12.62 11.85 -14.05
C ALA A 55 11.73 10.64 -14.41
N ASP A 56 11.76 10.18 -15.66
CA ASP A 56 11.05 8.98 -16.14
C ASP A 56 11.75 7.64 -15.79
N GLN A 57 12.94 7.61 -15.17
CA GLN A 57 13.73 6.38 -14.95
C GLN A 57 13.52 5.73 -13.57
N ARG A 58 13.09 4.45 -13.56
CA ARG A 58 12.85 3.62 -12.34
C ARG A 58 14.07 3.30 -11.44
N GLY A 59 15.23 3.93 -11.63
CA GLY A 59 16.51 3.45 -11.08
C GLY A 59 17.01 4.10 -9.77
N SER A 60 16.63 5.34 -9.48
CA SER A 60 17.05 6.04 -8.25
C SER A 60 16.07 7.18 -7.94
N ILE A 61 15.46 7.12 -6.75
CA ILE A 61 14.52 8.14 -6.27
C ILE A 61 15.21 9.50 -6.17
N GLU A 62 16.43 9.55 -5.64
CA GLU A 62 17.24 10.76 -5.49
C GLU A 62 17.51 11.44 -6.85
N ASN A 63 17.86 10.66 -7.88
CA ASN A 63 18.08 11.19 -9.22
C ASN A 63 16.78 11.69 -9.86
N CYS A 64 15.64 11.05 -9.60
CA CYS A 64 14.34 11.52 -10.07
C CYS A 64 13.92 12.82 -9.37
N GLN A 65 14.11 12.91 -8.06
CA GLN A 65 13.83 14.12 -7.27
C GLN A 65 14.65 15.31 -7.77
N LYS A 66 15.98 15.14 -7.87
CA LYS A 66 16.89 16.17 -8.40
C LYS A 66 16.54 16.52 -9.85
N ALA A 67 16.26 15.54 -10.70
CA ALA A 67 15.85 15.80 -12.09
C ALA A 67 14.54 16.58 -12.19
N LEU A 68 13.54 16.31 -11.35
CA LEU A 68 12.27 17.07 -11.34
C LEU A 68 12.45 18.51 -10.85
N ALA A 69 13.32 18.75 -9.86
CA ALA A 69 13.64 20.10 -9.40
C ALA A 69 14.38 20.92 -10.48
N TYR A 70 15.42 20.37 -11.09
CA TYR A 70 16.13 21.04 -12.19
C TYR A 70 15.30 21.15 -13.47
N LEU A 71 14.37 20.21 -13.72
CA LEU A 71 13.37 20.33 -14.79
C LEU A 71 12.46 21.54 -14.56
N ALA A 72 11.95 21.73 -13.34
CA ALA A 72 11.13 22.90 -13.00
C ALA A 72 11.89 24.23 -13.14
N LEU A 73 13.16 24.29 -12.71
CA LEU A 73 14.03 25.45 -12.94
C LEU A 73 14.22 25.74 -14.44
N THR A 74 14.47 24.69 -15.23
CA THR A 74 14.60 24.80 -16.69
C THR A 74 13.30 25.26 -17.35
N GLU A 75 12.15 24.78 -16.88
CA GLU A 75 10.83 25.16 -17.36
C GLU A 75 10.48 26.61 -17.01
N ILE A 76 10.87 27.11 -15.82
CA ILE A 76 10.78 28.53 -15.47
C ILE A 76 11.65 29.38 -16.41
N ALA A 77 12.91 28.98 -16.64
CA ALA A 77 13.81 29.69 -17.56
C ALA A 77 13.30 29.74 -19.02
N LEU A 78 12.51 28.74 -19.44
CA LEU A 78 11.82 28.68 -20.74
C LEU A 78 10.45 29.37 -20.76
N ASN A 79 10.04 30.06 -19.69
CA ASN A 79 8.71 30.67 -19.50
C ASN A 79 7.52 29.68 -19.53
N GLN A 80 7.75 28.43 -19.13
CA GLN A 80 6.78 27.33 -19.12
C GLN A 80 6.23 27.08 -17.70
N GLY A 81 5.73 28.13 -17.04
CA GLY A 81 5.32 28.08 -15.62
C GLY A 81 4.30 26.97 -15.27
N ASP A 82 3.35 26.68 -16.16
CA ASP A 82 2.41 25.56 -15.97
C ASP A 82 3.09 24.18 -16.01
N GLN A 83 4.21 24.03 -16.73
CA GLN A 83 5.01 22.80 -16.74
C GLN A 83 5.85 22.70 -15.47
N ALA A 84 6.49 23.79 -15.05
CA ALA A 84 7.22 23.84 -13.77
C ALA A 84 6.32 23.47 -12.59
N ASP A 85 5.09 23.99 -12.53
CA ASP A 85 4.10 23.62 -11.51
C ASP A 85 3.68 22.13 -11.59
N ASN A 86 3.79 21.49 -12.77
CA ASN A 86 3.58 20.04 -12.90
C ASN A 86 4.77 19.25 -12.36
N SER A 87 5.99 19.67 -12.71
CA SER A 87 7.24 19.03 -12.30
C SER A 87 7.42 19.09 -10.78
N LEU A 88 7.15 20.26 -10.17
CA LEU A 88 7.13 20.42 -8.71
C LEU A 88 5.99 19.65 -8.04
N PHE A 89 4.81 19.54 -8.67
CA PHE A 89 3.72 18.73 -8.13
C PHE A 89 4.06 17.23 -8.16
N LYS A 90 4.71 16.73 -9.22
CA LYS A 90 5.20 15.35 -9.28
C LYS A 90 6.25 15.09 -8.19
N LEU A 91 7.18 16.02 -7.99
CA LEU A 91 8.18 15.96 -6.92
C LEU A 91 7.52 15.82 -5.54
N LEU A 92 6.52 16.65 -5.23
CA LEU A 92 5.79 16.64 -3.95
C LEU A 92 4.80 15.46 -3.79
N VAL A 93 4.41 14.78 -4.88
CA VAL A 93 3.64 13.53 -4.83
C VAL A 93 4.56 12.33 -4.55
N LEU A 94 5.79 12.34 -5.08
CA LEU A 94 6.82 11.35 -4.76
C LEU A 94 7.34 11.52 -3.32
N ASP A 95 7.64 12.76 -2.93
CA ASP A 95 8.15 13.12 -1.60
C ASP A 95 7.54 14.44 -1.09
N PRO A 96 6.41 14.38 -0.36
CA PRO A 96 5.83 15.51 0.38
C PRO A 96 6.76 16.16 1.41
N SER A 97 7.78 15.42 1.89
CA SER A 97 8.75 15.92 2.87
C SER A 97 9.92 16.66 2.22
N PHE A 98 10.07 16.56 0.89
CA PHE A 98 11.17 17.13 0.12
C PHE A 98 11.42 18.61 0.48
N ASP A 99 12.70 18.96 0.58
CA ASP A 99 13.15 20.32 0.89
C ASP A 99 13.98 20.88 -0.26
N LEU A 100 13.72 22.15 -0.60
CA LEU A 100 14.44 22.85 -1.67
C LEU A 100 15.89 23.15 -1.28
N GLU A 101 16.25 23.11 0.01
CA GLU A 101 17.66 23.21 0.45
C GLU A 101 18.57 22.13 -0.18
N GLN A 102 18.00 21.06 -0.75
CA GLN A 102 18.73 20.00 -1.47
C GLN A 102 19.05 20.35 -2.95
N VAL A 103 18.68 21.55 -3.41
CA VAL A 103 18.84 22.04 -4.79
C VAL A 103 19.77 23.25 -4.77
N GLU A 104 20.92 23.18 -5.44
CA GLU A 104 21.99 24.18 -5.32
C GLU A 104 21.71 25.53 -6.03
N ASP A 105 20.65 25.62 -6.84
CA ASP A 105 20.33 26.77 -7.69
C ASP A 105 18.85 27.20 -7.52
N THR A 106 18.35 27.27 -6.27
CA THR A 106 16.98 27.75 -6.01
C THR A 106 16.81 29.22 -6.43
N THR A 107 15.59 29.55 -6.84
CA THR A 107 15.21 30.92 -7.18
C THR A 107 13.95 31.32 -6.41
N PRO A 108 13.75 32.62 -6.09
CA PRO A 108 12.56 33.08 -5.38
C PRO A 108 11.23 32.76 -6.10
N GLU A 109 11.24 32.58 -7.42
CA GLU A 109 10.06 32.12 -8.15
C GLU A 109 9.81 30.61 -7.98
N LEU A 110 10.87 29.78 -7.98
CA LEU A 110 10.76 28.35 -7.70
C LEU A 110 10.23 28.10 -6.28
N GLU A 111 10.81 28.77 -5.29
CA GLU A 111 10.43 28.68 -3.86
C GLU A 111 8.95 29.04 -3.68
N LYS A 112 8.52 30.19 -4.22
CA LYS A 112 7.12 30.65 -4.15
C LYS A 112 6.14 29.66 -4.80
N ARG A 113 6.51 29.02 -5.92
CA ARG A 113 5.69 27.99 -6.58
C ARG A 113 5.65 26.71 -5.76
N PHE A 114 6.78 26.29 -5.22
CA PHE A 114 6.91 25.10 -4.39
C PHE A 114 6.11 25.19 -3.10
N ASP A 115 6.23 26.28 -2.33
CA ASP A 115 5.47 26.49 -1.09
C ASP A 115 3.96 26.54 -1.34
N SER A 116 3.55 27.23 -2.41
CA SER A 116 2.16 27.25 -2.86
C SER A 116 1.62 25.83 -3.12
N LEU A 117 2.42 24.96 -3.75
CA LEU A 117 2.06 23.56 -3.99
C LEU A 117 2.10 22.70 -2.72
N LYS A 118 3.13 22.84 -1.88
CA LYS A 118 3.35 22.11 -0.61
C LYS A 118 2.26 22.43 0.42
N SER A 119 1.71 23.65 0.37
CA SER A 119 0.58 24.08 1.22
C SER A 119 -0.76 23.40 0.90
N ARG A 120 -0.89 22.69 -0.24
CA ARG A 120 -2.16 22.09 -0.70
C ARG A 120 -2.55 20.88 0.13
N ASP A 121 -3.85 20.74 0.40
CA ASP A 121 -4.38 19.65 1.23
C ASP A 121 -4.15 18.26 0.64
N ILE A 122 -3.95 18.13 -0.67
CA ILE A 122 -3.54 16.87 -1.30
C ILE A 122 -2.14 16.44 -0.86
N ILE A 123 -1.17 17.36 -0.79
CA ILE A 123 0.20 17.05 -0.38
C ILE A 123 0.23 16.72 1.13
N LYS A 124 -0.53 17.47 1.94
CA LYS A 124 -0.75 17.13 3.37
C LYS A 124 -1.38 15.74 3.55
N ALA A 125 -2.34 15.36 2.69
CA ALA A 125 -2.98 14.05 2.75
C ALA A 125 -2.03 12.90 2.38
N ILE A 126 -1.15 13.11 1.39
CA ILE A 126 -0.07 12.14 1.06
C ILE A 126 0.92 12.06 2.22
N GLY A 127 1.29 13.19 2.84
CA GLY A 127 2.09 13.21 4.06
C GLY A 127 1.45 12.42 5.20
N HIS A 128 0.13 12.54 5.43
CA HIS A 128 -0.58 11.70 6.40
C HIS A 128 -0.57 10.21 6.02
N TYR A 129 -0.66 9.87 4.73
CA TYR A 129 -0.60 8.50 4.23
C TYR A 129 0.79 7.87 4.46
N GLN A 130 1.87 8.58 4.13
CA GLN A 130 3.24 8.12 4.34
C GLN A 130 3.61 7.99 5.82
N ASN A 131 3.04 8.84 6.69
CA ASN A 131 3.14 8.72 8.15
C ASN A 131 2.15 7.70 8.75
N ALA A 132 1.54 6.83 7.93
CA ALA A 132 0.57 5.79 8.32
C ALA A 132 -0.68 6.28 9.09
N ASP A 133 -0.99 7.58 9.09
CA ASP A 133 -2.26 8.12 9.58
C ASP A 133 -3.36 7.97 8.52
N PHE A 134 -3.67 6.71 8.21
CA PHE A 134 -4.69 6.34 7.23
C PHE A 134 -6.08 6.89 7.59
N GLY A 135 -6.34 7.17 8.87
CA GLY A 135 -7.57 7.79 9.34
C GLY A 135 -7.72 9.23 8.83
N LYS A 136 -6.73 10.09 9.07
CA LYS A 136 -6.72 11.46 8.54
C LYS A 136 -6.58 11.46 7.02
N ALA A 137 -5.63 10.71 6.46
CA ALA A 137 -5.38 10.65 5.02
C ALA A 137 -6.66 10.30 4.23
N LYS A 138 -7.36 9.21 4.61
CA LYS A 138 -8.59 8.76 3.95
C LYS A 138 -9.72 9.78 4.04
N ASN A 139 -9.87 10.48 5.16
CA ASN A 139 -10.90 11.52 5.33
C ASN A 139 -10.60 12.76 4.46
N THR A 140 -9.33 13.17 4.38
CA THR A 140 -8.91 14.28 3.52
C THR A 140 -9.04 13.92 2.05
N PHE A 141 -8.54 12.75 1.60
CA PHE A 141 -8.72 12.30 0.21
C PHE A 141 -10.21 12.20 -0.19
N LYS A 142 -11.08 11.66 0.66
CA LYS A 142 -12.55 11.64 0.42
C LYS A 142 -13.19 13.03 0.32
N THR A 143 -12.59 14.04 0.94
CA THR A 143 -13.05 15.42 0.80
C THR A 143 -12.55 16.00 -0.53
N LEU A 144 -11.33 15.65 -0.93
CA LEU A 144 -10.69 16.08 -2.18
C LEU A 144 -11.26 15.45 -3.44
N THR A 145 -11.99 14.32 -3.39
CA THR A 145 -12.65 13.73 -4.58
C THR A 145 -13.91 14.47 -5.05
N LYS A 146 -14.47 15.38 -4.22
CA LYS A 146 -15.71 16.12 -4.50
C LYS A 146 -15.60 17.03 -5.73
N SER A 147 -16.73 17.29 -6.39
CA SER A 147 -16.84 18.27 -7.48
C SER A 147 -16.52 19.69 -6.98
N GLY A 148 -15.68 20.42 -7.73
CA GLY A 148 -15.21 21.77 -7.38
C GLY A 148 -13.75 21.82 -6.92
N VAL A 149 -13.17 20.69 -6.52
CA VAL A 149 -11.73 20.57 -6.24
C VAL A 149 -10.93 20.49 -7.55
N LYS A 150 -9.71 21.04 -7.59
CA LYS A 150 -8.80 21.00 -8.76
C LYS A 150 -8.69 19.56 -9.29
N ARG A 151 -8.87 19.39 -10.61
CA ARG A 151 -8.93 18.08 -11.29
C ARG A 151 -7.78 17.13 -10.91
N ARG A 152 -6.53 17.62 -10.90
CA ARG A 152 -5.35 16.81 -10.52
C ARG A 152 -5.39 16.30 -9.07
N ASP A 153 -5.98 17.04 -8.14
CA ASP A 153 -6.07 16.62 -6.74
C ASP A 153 -7.12 15.52 -6.57
N ARG A 154 -8.21 15.59 -7.36
CA ARG A 154 -9.20 14.51 -7.46
C ARG A 154 -8.57 13.24 -8.04
N GLU A 155 -7.79 13.36 -9.11
CA GLU A 155 -7.09 12.23 -9.74
C GLU A 155 -6.14 11.52 -8.74
N VAL A 156 -5.26 12.27 -8.08
CA VAL A 156 -4.35 11.73 -7.07
C VAL A 156 -5.11 11.18 -5.85
N ALA A 157 -6.16 11.85 -5.38
CA ALA A 157 -6.96 11.38 -4.25
C ALA A 157 -7.69 10.06 -4.53
N PHE A 158 -8.23 9.84 -5.74
CA PHE A 158 -8.83 8.55 -6.10
C PHE A 158 -7.78 7.42 -6.13
N ALA A 159 -6.59 7.69 -6.66
CA ALA A 159 -5.51 6.72 -6.69
C ALA A 159 -5.01 6.32 -5.29
N TYR A 160 -4.79 7.29 -4.39
CA TYR A 160 -4.43 7.00 -2.99
C TYR A 160 -5.57 6.34 -2.20
N LEU A 161 -6.84 6.65 -2.50
CA LEU A 161 -7.97 5.91 -1.92
C LEU A 161 -8.02 4.45 -2.40
N ALA A 162 -7.67 4.17 -3.66
CA ALA A 162 -7.56 2.80 -4.16
C ALA A 162 -6.42 2.02 -3.49
N LEU A 163 -5.28 2.68 -3.22
CA LEU A 163 -4.19 2.11 -2.41
C LEU A 163 -4.67 1.78 -0.99
N ILE A 164 -5.27 2.74 -0.28
CA ILE A 164 -5.79 2.55 1.09
C ILE A 164 -6.86 1.46 1.16
N GLU A 165 -7.83 1.41 0.24
CA GLU A 165 -8.86 0.36 0.27
C GLU A 165 -8.30 -1.02 -0.16
N THR A 166 -7.24 -1.08 -0.99
CA THR A 166 -6.53 -2.34 -1.29
C THR A 166 -5.78 -2.85 -0.06
N ALA A 167 -5.04 -1.99 0.65
CA ALA A 167 -4.37 -2.30 1.91
C ALA A 167 -5.33 -2.73 3.04
N LEU A 168 -6.61 -2.35 2.95
CA LEU A 168 -7.67 -2.76 3.87
C LEU A 168 -8.50 -3.96 3.35
N GLU A 169 -7.97 -4.70 2.37
CA GLU A 169 -8.59 -5.87 1.70
C GLU A 169 -9.98 -5.59 1.06
N LYS A 170 -10.34 -4.32 0.87
CA LYS A 170 -11.64 -3.88 0.32
C LYS A 170 -11.55 -3.74 -1.20
N GLN A 171 -11.24 -4.85 -1.86
CA GLN A 171 -10.90 -4.88 -3.27
C GLN A 171 -11.96 -4.20 -4.17
N ALA A 172 -13.25 -4.45 -3.92
CA ALA A 172 -14.35 -3.80 -4.65
C ALA A 172 -14.38 -2.26 -4.52
N LYS A 173 -14.00 -1.69 -3.37
CA LYS A 173 -13.91 -0.23 -3.17
C LYS A 173 -12.68 0.37 -3.82
N ALA A 174 -11.59 -0.40 -3.90
CA ALA A 174 -10.47 -0.01 -4.71
C ALA A 174 -10.83 0.01 -6.21
N ASP A 175 -11.56 -0.99 -6.73
CA ASP A 175 -12.04 -0.96 -8.13
C ASP A 175 -13.04 0.18 -8.39
N GLU A 176 -13.89 0.54 -7.43
CA GLU A 176 -14.77 1.73 -7.48
C GLU A 176 -13.94 3.02 -7.65
N HIS A 177 -12.92 3.25 -6.80
CA HIS A 177 -12.04 4.41 -6.91
C HIS A 177 -11.18 4.42 -8.17
N LEU A 178 -10.73 3.26 -8.66
CA LEU A 178 -10.03 3.13 -9.95
C LEU A 178 -10.96 3.39 -11.15
N SER A 179 -12.24 3.05 -11.04
CA SER A 179 -13.24 3.32 -12.08
C SER A 179 -13.57 4.81 -12.16
N GLU A 180 -13.74 5.47 -11.02
CA GLU A 180 -13.89 6.93 -10.94
C GLU A 180 -12.65 7.66 -11.48
N LEU A 181 -11.45 7.18 -11.17
CA LEU A 181 -10.20 7.71 -11.74
C LEU A 181 -10.14 7.52 -13.27
N ALA A 182 -10.52 6.35 -13.77
CA ALA A 182 -10.52 6.06 -15.20
C ALA A 182 -11.56 6.92 -15.96
N ALA A 183 -12.71 7.19 -15.35
CA ALA A 183 -13.72 8.10 -15.89
C ALA A 183 -13.26 9.57 -15.85
N LEU A 184 -12.55 9.98 -14.79
CA LEU A 184 -12.03 11.34 -14.62
C LEU A 184 -10.84 11.63 -15.55
N ASN A 185 -9.96 10.66 -15.78
CA ASN A 185 -8.80 10.78 -16.67
C ASN A 185 -8.37 9.41 -17.23
N PRO A 186 -8.90 9.01 -18.42
CA PRO A 186 -8.49 7.76 -19.08
C PRO A 186 -6.99 7.70 -19.43
N SER A 187 -6.32 8.85 -19.55
CA SER A 187 -4.90 8.95 -19.86
C SER A 187 -4.02 9.07 -18.61
N PHE A 188 -4.60 8.95 -17.40
CA PHE A 188 -3.81 8.95 -16.16
C PHE A 188 -2.87 7.74 -16.14
N GLU A 189 -1.62 7.96 -15.74
CA GLU A 189 -0.64 6.89 -15.60
C GLU A 189 -0.28 6.75 -14.13
N LEU A 190 -0.74 5.65 -13.50
CA LEU A 190 -0.51 5.39 -12.07
C LEU A 190 0.98 5.32 -11.66
N ARG A 191 1.91 5.24 -12.63
CA ARG A 191 3.36 5.33 -12.42
C ARG A 191 3.83 6.68 -11.86
N ASP A 192 3.00 7.72 -11.96
CA ASP A 192 3.24 9.03 -11.34
C ASP A 192 3.01 9.05 -9.82
N ILE A 193 2.68 7.90 -9.21
CA ILE A 193 2.49 7.71 -7.77
C ILE A 193 3.46 6.61 -7.31
N GLY A 194 4.41 6.97 -6.44
CA GLY A 194 5.55 6.10 -6.08
C GLY A 194 5.15 4.79 -5.41
N ASP A 195 4.03 4.77 -4.70
CA ASP A 195 3.57 3.62 -3.89
C ASP A 195 2.75 2.58 -4.67
N MET A 196 2.64 2.69 -6.00
CA MET A 196 1.69 1.90 -6.79
C MET A 196 2.16 0.45 -7.06
N SER A 197 1.34 -0.53 -6.68
CA SER A 197 1.64 -1.94 -7.01
C SER A 197 1.37 -2.30 -8.48
N PRO A 198 2.13 -3.26 -9.06
CA PRO A 198 1.87 -3.78 -10.41
C PRO A 198 0.46 -4.36 -10.59
N ASP A 199 -0.15 -4.87 -9.52
CA ASP A 199 -1.52 -5.40 -9.54
C ASP A 199 -2.58 -4.30 -9.57
N ILE A 200 -2.39 -3.19 -8.87
CA ILE A 200 -3.28 -2.02 -8.99
C ILE A 200 -3.11 -1.38 -10.39
N GLU A 201 -1.89 -1.24 -10.90
CA GLU A 201 -1.67 -0.82 -12.29
C GLU A 201 -2.41 -1.72 -13.29
N LYS A 202 -2.32 -3.05 -13.11
CA LYS A 202 -2.97 -4.04 -13.97
C LYS A 202 -4.49 -3.95 -13.89
N ARG A 203 -5.07 -3.85 -12.69
CA ARG A 203 -6.51 -3.67 -12.49
C ARG A 203 -7.01 -2.38 -13.15
N PHE A 204 -6.30 -1.28 -12.99
CA PHE A 204 -6.64 -0.01 -13.66
C PHE A 204 -6.55 -0.11 -15.19
N ARG A 205 -5.54 -0.81 -15.73
CA ARG A 205 -5.44 -1.11 -17.18
C ARG A 205 -6.62 -1.97 -17.65
N ASP A 206 -7.01 -2.99 -16.89
CA ASP A 206 -8.15 -3.85 -17.23
C ASP A 206 -9.48 -3.07 -17.19
N ILE A 207 -9.74 -2.29 -16.12
CA ILE A 207 -10.89 -1.37 -15.98
C ILE A 207 -10.96 -0.40 -17.16
N ARG A 208 -9.85 0.29 -17.48
CA ARG A 208 -9.78 1.22 -18.64
C ARG A 208 -10.08 0.52 -19.97
N SER A 209 -9.70 -0.75 -20.11
CA SER A 209 -9.95 -1.54 -21.32
C SER A 209 -11.38 -2.09 -21.44
N GLY A 210 -12.26 -1.80 -20.49
CA GLY A 210 -13.64 -2.33 -20.47
C GLY A 210 -13.71 -3.82 -20.19
N LYS A 211 -12.62 -4.46 -19.75
CA LYS A 211 -12.65 -5.83 -19.25
C LYS A 211 -13.23 -5.80 -17.84
N ALA A 212 -14.24 -6.64 -17.59
CA ALA A 212 -14.66 -6.91 -16.23
C ALA A 212 -13.44 -7.33 -15.40
N PRO A 213 -13.20 -6.75 -14.20
CA PRO A 213 -12.08 -7.14 -13.36
C PRO A 213 -12.23 -8.63 -13.08
N LYS A 214 -11.23 -9.41 -13.48
CA LYS A 214 -11.23 -10.85 -13.21
C LYS A 214 -11.25 -11.02 -11.70
N SER A 215 -12.27 -11.72 -11.19
CA SER A 215 -12.21 -12.35 -9.87
C SER A 215 -10.89 -13.12 -9.75
N SER A 216 -10.32 -13.10 -8.55
CA SER A 216 -8.94 -13.48 -8.23
C SER A 216 -8.43 -14.72 -8.97
N PRO A 217 -7.11 -14.81 -9.25
CA PRO A 217 -6.51 -16.06 -9.70
C PRO A 217 -6.87 -17.21 -8.75
N PRO A 218 -6.88 -18.47 -9.22
CA PRO A 218 -6.92 -19.63 -8.33
C PRO A 218 -5.78 -19.53 -7.32
N PRO A 219 -5.88 -20.16 -6.13
CA PRO A 219 -4.80 -20.11 -5.14
C PRO A 219 -3.50 -20.57 -5.78
N SER A 220 -2.56 -19.63 -5.93
CA SER A 220 -1.16 -19.96 -6.12
C SER A 220 -0.70 -20.78 -4.92
N GLN A 221 0.32 -21.62 -5.13
CA GLN A 221 0.95 -22.41 -4.05
C GLN A 221 1.18 -21.52 -2.82
N GLU A 222 0.93 -22.08 -1.63
CA GLU A 222 1.17 -21.39 -0.37
C GLU A 222 2.58 -20.79 -0.39
N ASP A 223 2.64 -19.50 -0.12
CA ASP A 223 3.89 -18.78 -0.10
C ASP A 223 4.54 -18.99 1.26
N THR A 224 5.60 -19.80 1.27
CA THR A 224 6.32 -20.21 2.48
C THR A 224 7.72 -19.59 2.55
N VAL A 225 8.05 -18.69 1.61
CA VAL A 225 9.31 -17.95 1.63
C VAL A 225 9.13 -16.80 2.61
N LYS A 226 10.10 -16.59 3.50
CA LYS A 226 10.07 -15.41 4.37
C LYS A 226 10.57 -14.18 3.62
N PRO A 227 10.04 -12.98 3.94
CA PRO A 227 10.64 -11.75 3.46
C PRO A 227 12.04 -11.55 4.06
N ALA A 228 12.89 -10.82 3.34
CA ALA A 228 14.21 -10.41 3.78
C ALA A 228 14.28 -8.87 3.91
N GLY A 229 15.28 -8.36 4.63
CA GLY A 229 15.53 -6.93 4.71
C GLY A 229 16.87 -6.52 5.30
N GLU A 230 17.08 -5.22 5.30
CA GLU A 230 18.31 -4.55 5.69
C GLU A 230 17.97 -3.27 6.46
N LEU A 231 18.67 -2.99 7.55
CA LEU A 231 18.61 -1.71 8.28
C LEU A 231 20.00 -1.08 8.26
N THR A 232 20.09 0.18 7.85
CA THR A 232 21.35 0.95 7.83
C THR A 232 21.15 2.36 8.39
N GLY A 233 22.24 3.00 8.83
CA GLY A 233 22.26 4.39 9.31
C GLY A 233 22.14 4.58 10.82
N ILE A 234 21.74 3.56 11.58
CA ILE A 234 21.85 3.57 13.05
C ILE A 234 23.26 3.15 13.45
N GLY A 235 24.00 4.05 14.09
CA GLY A 235 25.31 3.81 14.71
C GLY A 235 25.19 3.32 16.16
N GLU A 236 26.31 2.94 16.74
CA GLU A 236 26.36 2.35 18.09
C GLU A 236 26.20 3.39 19.21
N GLU A 237 26.61 4.64 18.99
CA GLU A 237 26.60 5.72 19.99
C GLU A 237 26.04 7.03 19.43
N TYR A 238 25.23 7.70 20.25
CA TYR A 238 24.62 9.01 20.01
C TYR A 238 24.62 9.85 21.29
N LYS A 239 24.22 11.12 21.22
CA LYS A 239 23.95 11.98 22.38
C LYS A 239 22.47 12.17 22.62
N VAL A 240 22.09 12.38 23.88
CA VAL A 240 20.72 12.82 24.24
C VAL A 240 20.39 14.12 23.51
N GLY A 241 19.30 14.13 22.75
CA GLY A 241 18.87 15.25 21.90
C GLY A 241 19.17 15.09 20.41
N ASP A 242 20.04 14.16 20.02
CA ASP A 242 20.38 13.91 18.61
C ASP A 242 19.16 13.49 17.76
N LYS A 243 19.27 13.69 16.45
CA LYS A 243 18.32 13.20 15.44
C LYS A 243 18.91 11.97 14.75
N ILE A 244 18.45 10.78 15.13
CA ILE A 244 18.88 9.50 14.55
C ILE A 244 18.12 9.31 13.23
N SER A 245 18.84 9.10 12.13
CA SER A 245 18.28 8.89 10.79
C SER A 245 18.69 7.52 10.26
N TYR A 246 17.75 6.79 9.67
CA TYR A 246 17.95 5.39 9.28
C TYR A 246 17.23 5.06 7.98
N LYS A 247 17.74 4.03 7.28
CA LYS A 247 17.19 3.49 6.04
C LYS A 247 16.82 2.03 6.27
N VAL A 248 15.62 1.66 5.84
CA VAL A 248 15.14 0.27 5.81
C VAL A 248 14.97 -0.18 4.37
N ARG A 249 15.32 -1.44 4.11
CA ARG A 249 14.96 -2.15 2.89
C ARG A 249 14.22 -3.42 3.26
N GLY A 250 13.17 -3.72 2.50
CA GLY A 250 12.57 -5.04 2.48
C GLY A 250 12.59 -5.61 1.06
N SER A 251 12.64 -6.94 0.94
CA SER A 251 12.41 -7.66 -0.30
C SER A 251 11.73 -9.01 -0.05
N ASP A 252 10.95 -9.47 -1.02
CA ASP A 252 10.20 -10.72 -0.99
C ASP A 252 9.98 -11.29 -2.40
N ASP A 253 9.78 -12.60 -2.54
CA ASP A 253 9.61 -13.22 -3.86
C ASP A 253 8.19 -13.07 -4.45
N LYS A 254 7.16 -12.82 -3.63
CA LYS A 254 5.79 -12.53 -4.08
C LYS A 254 5.44 -11.05 -3.93
N ALA A 255 5.32 -10.57 -2.70
CA ALA A 255 5.00 -9.20 -2.30
C ALA A 255 5.12 -9.01 -0.77
N LEU A 256 5.81 -7.96 -0.36
CA LEU A 256 5.78 -7.45 1.01
C LEU A 256 4.38 -6.88 1.34
N LYS A 257 3.99 -6.97 2.61
CA LYS A 257 2.75 -6.42 3.17
C LYS A 257 3.01 -5.25 4.10
N LYS A 258 4.03 -5.34 4.96
CA LYS A 258 4.32 -4.32 5.97
C LYS A 258 5.76 -4.38 6.45
N ILE A 259 6.35 -3.22 6.71
CA ILE A 259 7.64 -3.05 7.39
C ILE A 259 7.35 -2.21 8.64
N THR A 260 7.89 -2.58 9.80
CA THR A 260 7.73 -1.86 11.07
C THR A 260 9.08 -1.71 11.76
N PHE A 261 9.53 -0.48 11.95
CA PHE A 261 10.64 -0.15 12.85
C PHE A 261 10.09 0.34 14.19
N SER A 262 10.63 -0.15 15.30
CA SER A 262 10.24 0.30 16.65
C SER A 262 11.41 0.25 17.62
N VAL A 263 11.57 1.31 18.41
CA VAL A 263 12.45 1.30 19.59
C VAL A 263 11.65 0.85 20.83
N THR A 264 12.20 -0.07 21.60
CA THR A 264 11.58 -0.66 22.79
C THR A 264 11.18 0.42 23.79
N GLU A 265 9.92 0.36 24.25
CA GLU A 265 9.29 1.33 25.17
C GLU A 265 9.22 2.79 24.68
N ARG A 266 9.62 3.09 23.44
CA ARG A 266 9.61 4.45 22.84
C ARG A 266 8.66 4.52 21.63
N SER A 267 7.38 4.76 21.88
CA SER A 267 6.35 4.90 20.84
C SER A 267 6.57 6.11 19.92
N ASP A 268 7.31 7.12 20.38
CA ASP A 268 7.79 8.28 19.64
C ASP A 268 8.86 7.94 18.59
N ALA A 269 9.50 6.78 18.69
CA ALA A 269 10.45 6.23 17.72
C ALA A 269 9.95 4.92 17.07
N THR A 270 8.64 4.86 16.78
CA THR A 270 8.02 3.77 16.01
C THR A 270 7.56 4.29 14.64
N THR A 271 7.85 3.57 13.57
CA THR A 271 7.42 3.89 12.20
C THR A 271 6.99 2.61 11.48
N ALA A 272 5.88 2.64 10.75
CA ALA A 272 5.40 1.50 10.00
C ALA A 272 4.99 1.91 8.58
N TRP A 273 5.39 1.11 7.60
CA TRP A 273 5.08 1.27 6.19
C TRP A 273 4.24 0.09 5.72
N VAL A 274 3.12 0.36 5.05
CA VAL A 274 2.39 -0.68 4.31
C VAL A 274 3.01 -0.80 2.93
N VAL A 275 3.33 -2.02 2.54
CA VAL A 275 3.99 -2.34 1.28
C VAL A 275 3.05 -3.20 0.45
N SER A 276 3.19 -3.16 -0.88
CA SER A 276 2.46 -4.05 -1.81
C SER A 276 3.30 -4.37 -3.06
N SER A 277 4.62 -4.29 -2.91
CA SER A 277 5.66 -4.53 -3.90
C SER A 277 6.60 -5.62 -3.40
N ARG A 278 7.37 -6.22 -4.32
CA ARG A 278 8.42 -7.21 -4.00
C ARG A 278 9.65 -6.63 -3.32
N SER A 279 9.78 -5.30 -3.29
CA SER A 279 10.84 -4.61 -2.60
C SER A 279 10.39 -3.19 -2.28
N ALA A 280 10.86 -2.66 -1.15
CA ALA A 280 10.64 -1.28 -0.78
C ALA A 280 11.82 -0.75 0.04
N ASP A 281 12.25 0.46 -0.30
CA ASP A 281 13.30 1.22 0.39
C ASP A 281 12.63 2.44 1.04
N TYR A 282 12.80 2.62 2.36
CA TYR A 282 12.32 3.80 3.07
C TYR A 282 13.43 4.44 3.91
N GLN A 283 13.32 5.74 4.13
CA GLN A 283 14.16 6.50 5.05
C GLN A 283 13.28 7.20 6.08
N SER A 284 13.70 7.22 7.34
CA SER A 284 13.01 7.92 8.42
C SER A 284 14.01 8.40 9.47
N SER A 285 13.52 9.17 10.44
CA SER A 285 14.33 9.70 11.54
C SER A 285 13.48 9.99 12.77
N PHE A 286 14.07 9.88 13.96
CA PHE A 286 13.47 10.29 15.23
C PHE A 286 14.47 11.14 16.05
N SER A 287 13.97 11.92 17.00
CA SER A 287 14.80 12.70 17.92
C SER A 287 14.82 12.07 19.30
N THR A 288 15.98 12.09 19.95
CA THR A 288 16.17 11.58 21.32
C THR A 288 16.06 12.70 22.36
N LYS A 289 15.39 13.81 22.03
CA LYS A 289 15.15 14.90 23.00
C LYS A 289 14.18 14.44 24.09
N GLY A 290 14.57 14.58 25.36
CA GLY A 290 13.81 14.04 26.50
C GLY A 290 13.93 12.52 26.66
N TRP A 291 15.02 11.93 26.16
CA TRP A 291 15.38 10.53 26.40
C TRP A 291 16.47 10.46 27.47
N ASP A 292 16.41 9.46 28.34
CA ASP A 292 17.46 9.22 29.33
C ASP A 292 18.71 8.63 28.67
N ALA A 293 19.88 8.90 29.25
CA ALA A 293 21.12 8.24 28.83
C ALA A 293 21.07 6.73 29.16
N GLY A 294 21.57 5.90 28.25
CA GLY A 294 21.48 4.43 28.36
C GLY A 294 21.40 3.74 27.00
N THR A 295 21.37 2.41 27.02
CA THR A 295 21.26 1.58 25.80
C THR A 295 19.80 1.29 25.46
N TYR A 296 19.42 1.56 24.22
CA TYR A 296 18.08 1.32 23.68
C TYR A 296 18.13 0.22 22.64
N HIS A 297 17.14 -0.68 22.69
CA HIS A 297 16.97 -1.75 21.71
C HIS A 297 15.93 -1.37 20.66
N TYR A 298 16.18 -1.76 19.41
CA TYR A 298 15.22 -1.60 18.32
C TYR A 298 14.94 -2.93 17.61
N THR A 299 13.77 -2.97 16.99
CA THR A 299 13.28 -4.07 16.16
C THR A 299 12.86 -3.53 14.80
N LEU A 300 13.26 -4.21 13.73
CA LEU A 300 12.71 -4.10 12.39
C LEU A 300 11.97 -5.40 12.06
N LEU A 301 10.64 -5.35 12.01
CA LEU A 301 9.78 -6.47 11.61
C LEU A 301 9.34 -6.27 10.15
N ILE A 302 9.49 -7.31 9.33
CA ILE A 302 9.03 -7.33 7.94
C ILE A 302 8.01 -8.46 7.79
N GLU A 303 6.85 -8.14 7.21
CA GLU A 303 5.71 -9.03 7.00
C GLU A 303 5.38 -9.07 5.50
N ASP A 304 5.10 -10.25 4.95
CA ASP A 304 4.69 -10.45 3.55
C ASP A 304 3.18 -10.61 3.37
N GLY A 305 2.73 -10.73 2.11
CA GLY A 305 1.32 -10.91 1.74
C GLY A 305 0.67 -12.22 2.21
N ALA A 306 1.46 -13.19 2.67
CA ALA A 306 1.02 -14.49 3.16
C ALA A 306 1.13 -14.64 4.69
N ASP A 307 1.45 -13.55 5.40
CA ASP A 307 1.69 -13.49 6.85
C ASP A 307 2.97 -14.23 7.33
N ASN A 308 3.94 -14.50 6.44
CA ASN A 308 5.29 -14.83 6.92
C ASN A 308 6.00 -13.54 7.37
N SER A 309 6.89 -13.68 8.35
CA SER A 309 7.62 -12.54 8.90
C SER A 309 9.07 -12.87 9.27
N GLU A 310 9.93 -11.88 9.12
CA GLU A 310 11.32 -11.89 9.59
C GLU A 310 11.61 -10.66 10.46
N GLU A 311 12.41 -10.84 11.49
CA GLU A 311 12.69 -9.84 12.53
C GLU A 311 14.20 -9.60 12.66
N TYR A 312 14.61 -8.35 12.57
CA TYR A 312 15.98 -7.91 12.81
C TYR A 312 16.01 -7.05 14.07
N THR A 313 16.96 -7.30 14.96
CA THR A 313 17.11 -6.55 16.21
C THR A 313 18.51 -5.96 16.33
N GLY A 314 18.62 -4.88 17.10
CA GLY A 314 19.90 -4.23 17.41
C GLY A 314 19.77 -3.24 18.55
N SER A 315 20.83 -2.49 18.80
CA SER A 315 20.87 -1.49 19.87
C SER A 315 21.76 -0.30 19.53
N PHE A 316 21.50 0.83 20.17
CA PHE A 316 22.38 1.99 20.22
C PHE A 316 22.40 2.55 21.65
N SER A 317 23.46 3.29 22.00
CA SER A 317 23.60 3.91 23.32
C SER A 317 23.52 5.43 23.23
N LEU A 318 22.75 6.03 24.14
CA LEU A 318 22.71 7.47 24.35
C LEU A 318 23.67 7.86 25.46
N SER A 319 24.59 8.75 25.11
CA SER A 319 25.58 9.38 25.97
C SER A 319 25.25 10.86 26.22
N GLY A 320 25.98 11.49 27.14
CA GLY A 320 25.71 12.85 27.57
C GLY A 320 24.75 12.90 28.75
N LYS A 321 24.73 14.05 29.43
CA LYS A 321 23.86 14.27 30.59
C LYS A 321 22.45 14.63 30.08
N PRO A 322 21.36 14.14 30.70
CA PRO A 322 20.05 14.74 30.52
C PRO A 322 20.12 16.26 30.73
N GLU A 323 19.25 17.04 30.06
CA GLU A 323 19.06 18.46 30.41
C GLU A 323 18.82 18.52 31.93
N ALA A 324 19.63 19.30 32.65
CA ALA A 324 19.56 19.33 34.12
C ALA A 324 18.18 19.82 34.56
N ASP A 325 17.61 19.20 35.59
CA ASP A 325 16.36 19.72 36.15
C ASP A 325 16.61 21.15 36.67
N THR A 326 15.79 22.08 36.19
CA THR A 326 15.79 23.51 36.54
C THR A 326 14.41 23.98 37.04
N THR A 327 13.45 23.04 37.10
CA THR A 327 12.15 23.23 37.73
C THR A 327 12.29 23.13 39.23
N LYS A 328 11.44 23.84 39.97
CA LYS A 328 11.49 23.84 41.43
C LYS A 328 10.41 22.92 42.00
N PRO A 329 10.70 22.17 43.07
CA PRO A 329 9.70 21.40 43.78
C PRO A 329 8.61 22.31 44.35
N THR A 330 7.41 21.77 44.49
CA THR A 330 6.25 22.45 45.07
C THR A 330 5.97 21.96 46.49
N GLY A 331 5.89 22.88 47.45
CA GLY A 331 5.62 22.60 48.86
C GLY A 331 4.19 22.99 49.29
N LYS A 332 3.72 22.42 50.40
CA LYS A 332 2.54 22.94 51.13
C LYS A 332 2.51 22.52 52.59
N VAL A 333 2.07 23.42 53.47
CA VAL A 333 1.70 23.13 54.86
C VAL A 333 0.17 23.17 55.00
N THR A 334 -0.40 22.27 55.78
CA THR A 334 -1.82 22.33 56.20
C THR A 334 -1.96 21.95 57.67
N GLY A 335 -3.07 22.35 58.31
CA GLY A 335 -3.37 22.05 59.72
C GLY A 335 -3.02 23.16 60.72
N ILE A 336 -2.05 24.03 60.40
CA ILE A 336 -1.74 25.21 61.23
C ILE A 336 -2.81 26.28 60.99
N GLY A 337 -3.70 26.47 61.98
CA GLY A 337 -4.66 27.59 61.99
C GLY A 337 -3.96 28.93 62.26
N LYS A 338 -4.62 30.05 61.93
CA LYS A 338 -4.06 31.40 62.13
C LYS A 338 -3.87 31.82 63.59
N ASN A 339 -4.66 31.24 64.52
CA ASN A 339 -4.66 31.59 65.94
C ASN A 339 -4.65 30.32 66.81
N HIS A 340 -3.75 30.27 67.80
CA HIS A 340 -3.62 29.18 68.78
C HIS A 340 -3.46 29.73 70.20
N VAL A 341 -3.71 28.91 71.22
CA VAL A 341 -3.55 29.32 72.63
C VAL A 341 -2.23 28.82 73.20
N LEU A 342 -1.54 29.65 73.99
CA LEU A 342 -0.30 29.27 74.68
C LEU A 342 -0.46 27.96 75.47
N GLY A 343 0.37 26.96 75.16
CA GLY A 343 0.32 25.61 75.75
C GLY A 343 -0.42 24.57 74.93
N GLU A 344 -0.97 24.95 73.77
CA GLU A 344 -1.55 24.04 72.79
C GLU A 344 -0.47 23.23 72.04
N THR A 345 -0.85 22.02 71.62
CA THR A 345 -0.07 21.20 70.68
C THR A 345 -0.63 21.39 69.29
N ILE A 346 0.15 22.02 68.41
CA ILE A 346 -0.22 22.30 67.03
C ILE A 346 0.14 21.08 66.17
N SER A 347 -0.84 20.51 65.49
CA SER A 347 -0.65 19.41 64.52
C SER A 347 -0.67 19.96 63.09
N TYR A 348 0.20 19.43 62.23
CA TYR A 348 0.35 19.89 60.85
C TYR A 348 0.76 18.76 59.91
N THR A 349 0.41 18.91 58.64
CA THR A 349 0.82 18.03 57.55
C THR A 349 1.63 18.85 56.56
N VAL A 350 2.82 18.35 56.19
CA VAL A 350 3.61 18.90 55.08
C VAL A 350 3.54 17.97 53.88
N THR A 351 3.45 18.54 52.69
CA THR A 351 3.52 17.81 51.41
C THR A 351 4.53 18.47 50.49
N GLY A 352 5.24 17.66 49.71
CA GLY A 352 6.06 18.11 48.59
C GLY A 352 5.73 17.31 47.33
N SER A 353 5.91 17.92 46.16
CA SER A 353 5.83 17.24 44.85
C SER A 353 6.66 17.92 43.78
N ASP A 354 7.25 17.15 42.87
CA ASP A 354 8.06 17.65 41.75
C ASP A 354 7.98 16.75 40.49
N ASN A 355 8.52 17.19 39.36
CA ASN A 355 8.69 16.34 38.17
C ASN A 355 9.86 15.35 38.28
N HIS A 356 10.88 15.63 39.09
CA HIS A 356 11.95 14.72 39.48
C HIS A 356 11.75 14.21 40.93
N ALA A 357 12.74 13.50 41.46
CA ALA A 357 12.68 12.98 42.83
C ALA A 357 12.94 14.11 43.82
N LEU A 358 12.11 14.21 44.87
CA LEU A 358 12.43 15.05 46.01
C LEU A 358 13.68 14.49 46.71
N LYS A 359 14.37 15.36 47.46
CA LYS A 359 15.55 15.01 48.29
C LYS A 359 15.29 15.31 49.75
N THR A 360 14.83 16.53 50.04
CA THR A 360 14.42 16.90 51.40
C THR A 360 13.12 17.70 51.43
N ILE A 361 12.36 17.47 52.51
CA ILE A 361 11.34 18.40 52.99
C ILE A 361 11.82 18.85 54.37
N THR A 362 11.82 20.15 54.66
CA THR A 362 12.20 20.71 55.96
C THR A 362 11.14 21.71 56.44
N PHE A 363 10.56 21.45 57.60
CA PHE A 363 9.68 22.38 58.30
C PHE A 363 10.39 22.98 59.51
N SER A 364 10.24 24.29 59.72
CA SER A 364 10.75 24.96 60.93
C SER A 364 9.88 26.14 61.34
N VAL A 365 9.94 26.53 62.62
CA VAL A 365 9.26 27.74 63.14
C VAL A 365 10.31 28.70 63.70
N LYS A 366 10.40 29.90 63.13
CA LYS A 366 11.40 30.92 63.47
C LYS A 366 11.28 31.32 64.95
N GLY A 367 12.42 31.48 65.62
CA GLY A 367 12.45 31.83 67.05
C GLY A 367 12.04 30.69 68.00
N SER A 368 12.05 29.44 67.54
CA SER A 368 11.72 28.25 68.35
C SER A 368 12.72 27.11 68.15
N SER A 369 12.56 26.04 68.94
CA SER A 369 13.30 24.78 68.79
C SER A 369 12.69 23.82 67.74
N VAL A 370 11.60 24.19 67.07
CA VAL A 370 10.92 23.33 66.09
C VAL A 370 11.62 23.45 64.74
N LYS A 371 12.41 22.41 64.42
CA LYS A 371 12.90 22.11 63.08
C LYS A 371 12.82 20.60 62.85
N LYS A 372 12.29 20.18 61.71
CA LYS A 372 12.17 18.78 61.30
C LYS A 372 12.50 18.67 59.82
N THR A 373 13.35 17.71 59.46
CA THR A 373 13.71 17.38 58.08
C THR A 373 13.36 15.93 57.83
N TRP A 374 12.83 15.65 56.65
CA TRP A 374 12.57 14.33 56.12
C TRP A 374 13.31 14.19 54.79
N ASN A 375 14.01 13.07 54.64
CA ASN A 375 14.62 12.68 53.38
C ASN A 375 13.68 11.71 52.66
N THR A 376 13.62 11.82 51.34
CA THR A 376 12.80 10.98 50.47
C THR A 376 13.50 10.89 49.10
N ASP A 377 13.09 9.92 48.31
CA ASP A 377 13.43 9.69 46.90
C ASP A 377 12.16 9.60 46.01
N ASP A 378 10.98 9.85 46.61
CA ASP A 378 9.70 9.88 45.91
C ASP A 378 9.50 11.23 45.18
N LYS A 379 8.83 11.20 44.02
CA LYS A 379 8.37 12.44 43.33
C LYS A 379 7.27 13.20 44.08
N SER A 380 6.70 12.60 45.13
CA SER A 380 5.74 13.25 46.01
C SER A 380 5.70 12.59 47.39
N ALA A 381 5.84 13.38 48.45
CA ALA A 381 5.86 12.88 49.84
C ALA A 381 4.92 13.69 50.75
N SER A 382 4.46 13.07 51.84
CA SER A 382 3.54 13.66 52.81
C SER A 382 3.85 13.18 54.23
N TYR A 383 3.98 14.11 55.19
CA TYR A 383 4.32 13.80 56.58
C TYR A 383 3.42 14.55 57.56
N ASP A 384 2.88 13.83 58.55
CA ASP A 384 2.10 14.37 59.67
C ASP A 384 2.98 14.49 60.92
N GLU A 385 3.04 15.67 61.54
CA GLU A 385 3.79 15.91 62.79
C GLU A 385 3.02 16.85 63.73
N SER A 386 3.56 17.07 64.94
CA SER A 386 3.03 18.07 65.86
C SER A 386 4.11 18.64 66.79
N PHE A 387 3.91 19.87 67.28
CA PHE A 387 4.79 20.50 68.27
C PHE A 387 4.00 21.19 69.38
N SER A 388 4.58 21.29 70.59
CA SER A 388 3.97 21.96 71.74
C SER A 388 4.49 23.38 71.91
N THR A 389 3.59 24.30 72.24
CA THR A 389 3.91 25.71 72.50
C THR A 389 4.03 26.04 73.99
N LYS A 390 4.07 25.04 74.87
CA LYS A 390 4.03 25.21 76.34
C LYS A 390 5.08 26.16 76.89
N ASP A 391 6.29 26.09 76.35
CA ASP A 391 7.45 26.85 76.84
C ASP A 391 7.75 28.09 75.96
N TRP A 392 6.81 28.47 75.10
CA TRP A 392 6.94 29.62 74.17
C TRP A 392 6.39 30.91 74.82
N LYS A 393 6.58 32.05 74.15
CA LYS A 393 5.98 33.33 74.55
C LYS A 393 4.78 33.63 73.65
N PRO A 394 3.75 34.35 74.13
CA PRO A 394 2.71 34.89 73.25
C PRO A 394 3.31 35.83 72.21
N GLY A 395 2.80 35.78 70.98
CA GLY A 395 3.31 36.56 69.85
C GLY A 395 2.95 35.93 68.50
N THR A 396 3.37 36.58 67.42
CA THR A 396 3.29 36.01 66.06
C THR A 396 4.54 35.19 65.77
N TYR A 397 4.36 34.00 65.21
CA TYR A 397 5.43 33.10 64.81
C TYR A 397 5.32 32.77 63.32
N ASP A 398 6.42 32.93 62.60
CA ASP A 398 6.54 32.50 61.21
C ASP A 398 7.05 31.05 61.15
N TYR A 399 6.40 30.23 60.33
CA TYR A 399 6.95 28.95 59.91
C TYR A 399 7.45 29.00 58.47
N LEU A 400 8.50 28.22 58.22
CA LEU A 400 9.14 28.02 56.94
C LEU A 400 9.01 26.55 56.56
N LEU A 401 8.45 26.28 55.38
CA LEU A 401 8.60 25.02 54.67
C LEU A 401 9.62 25.23 53.55
N HIS A 402 10.66 24.40 53.54
CA HIS A 402 11.66 24.32 52.48
C HIS A 402 11.56 22.94 51.82
N THR A 403 11.41 22.88 50.51
CA THR A 403 11.43 21.64 49.72
C THR A 403 12.56 21.70 48.70
N GLU A 404 13.37 20.64 48.64
CA GLU A 404 14.56 20.52 47.78
C GLU A 404 14.45 19.21 46.97
N ASP A 405 14.75 19.25 45.67
CA ASP A 405 14.85 18.08 44.80
C ASP A 405 16.25 17.44 44.81
N ALA A 406 16.43 16.32 44.10
CA ALA A 406 17.71 15.61 44.02
C ALA A 406 18.81 16.41 43.29
N GLU A 407 18.41 17.27 42.36
CA GLU A 407 19.25 18.12 41.52
C GLU A 407 19.68 19.43 42.24
N GLY A 408 19.01 19.81 43.32
CA GLY A 408 19.30 20.97 44.17
C GLY A 408 18.42 22.21 43.96
N ASN A 409 17.34 22.12 43.18
CA ASN A 409 16.36 23.21 43.10
C ASN A 409 15.47 23.21 44.35
N ALA A 410 15.12 24.41 44.82
CA ALA A 410 14.34 24.56 46.05
C ALA A 410 13.26 25.64 46.00
N GLU A 411 12.16 25.36 46.70
CA GLU A 411 11.08 26.31 47.04
C GLU A 411 11.04 26.52 48.56
N GLU A 412 10.74 27.77 48.95
CA GLU A 412 10.49 28.14 50.34
C GLU A 412 9.14 28.86 50.49
N ILE A 413 8.31 28.36 51.41
CA ILE A 413 7.02 28.94 51.76
C ILE A 413 7.09 29.43 53.21
N THR A 414 6.87 30.73 53.42
CA THR A 414 6.73 31.33 54.75
C THR A 414 5.29 31.74 55.01
N GLU A 415 4.73 31.30 56.13
CA GLU A 415 3.41 31.73 56.64
C GLU A 415 3.47 31.94 58.16
N SER A 416 2.48 32.62 58.74
CA SER A 416 2.50 33.02 60.16
C SER A 416 1.25 32.58 60.93
N PHE A 417 1.41 32.30 62.23
CA PHE A 417 0.31 32.12 63.17
C PHE A 417 0.51 32.94 64.44
N VAL A 418 -0.57 33.27 65.14
CA VAL A 418 -0.57 34.02 66.39
C VAL A 418 -0.80 33.09 67.57
N LEU A 419 0.06 33.19 68.59
CA LEU A 419 -0.05 32.50 69.86
C LEU A 419 -0.50 33.49 70.94
N ALA A 420 -1.72 33.34 71.45
CA ALA A 420 -2.27 34.25 72.47
C ALA A 420 -2.15 33.66 73.89
N LYS A 421 -2.01 34.51 74.91
CA LYS A 421 -2.33 34.08 76.29
C LYS A 421 -3.80 33.71 76.34
N LYS A 422 -4.13 32.66 77.09
CA LYS A 422 -5.51 32.34 77.44
C LYS A 422 -6.13 33.58 78.10
N ALA A 423 -7.20 34.11 77.52
CA ALA A 423 -7.89 35.26 78.09
C ALA A 423 -8.58 34.85 79.40
N ASP A 424 -8.17 35.47 80.51
CA ASP A 424 -8.99 35.55 81.71
C ASP A 424 -10.19 36.45 81.37
N LYS A 425 -11.40 35.90 81.45
CA LYS A 425 -12.63 36.71 81.47
C LYS A 425 -13.04 36.93 82.91
N ALA A 426 -12.96 38.18 83.34
CA ALA A 426 -13.68 38.66 84.51
C ALA A 426 -15.18 38.80 84.17
N GLU A 427 -16.02 38.54 85.16
CA GLU A 427 -17.17 39.40 85.47
C GLU A 427 -17.47 39.27 86.97
N GLU A 428 -18.11 40.28 87.55
CA GLU A 428 -17.91 40.66 88.95
C GLU A 428 -18.82 39.96 90.00
N ALA A 429 -18.32 40.01 91.24
CA ALA A 429 -19.03 40.37 92.48
C ALA A 429 -19.05 39.31 93.60
N GLY A 430 -18.73 39.75 94.82
CA GLY A 430 -19.04 39.05 96.07
C GLY A 430 -17.85 38.39 96.79
N LYS A 431 -17.48 38.97 97.95
CA LYS A 431 -16.56 38.35 98.93
C LYS A 431 -17.23 37.13 99.59
N ALA A 432 -16.50 36.03 99.85
CA ALA A 432 -16.43 35.35 101.16
C ALA A 432 -15.55 34.07 101.17
N GLU A 433 -14.64 34.04 102.13
CA GLU A 433 -14.20 32.92 102.99
C GLU A 433 -13.94 31.47 102.51
N LYS A 434 -12.75 30.99 102.94
CA LYS A 434 -12.34 29.61 103.32
C LYS A 434 -13.35 28.45 103.16
N LYS A 435 -12.86 27.36 102.56
CA LYS A 435 -12.53 26.13 103.32
C LYS A 435 -11.71 25.12 102.50
N ASP A 436 -10.79 24.44 103.19
CA ASP A 436 -10.12 23.26 102.66
C ASP A 436 -11.13 22.15 102.35
N ALA A 437 -11.14 21.67 101.11
CA ALA A 437 -11.76 20.43 100.72
C ALA A 437 -10.64 19.46 100.34
N ALA A 438 -10.63 18.26 100.93
CA ALA A 438 -9.61 17.26 100.70
C ALA A 438 -9.41 17.03 99.20
N LYS A 439 -8.20 17.31 98.70
CA LYS A 439 -7.88 17.14 97.28
C LYS A 439 -7.97 15.67 96.95
N ASP A 440 -8.96 15.32 96.14
CA ASP A 440 -9.25 13.95 95.76
C ASP A 440 -8.03 13.30 95.06
N LYS A 441 -7.67 12.10 95.51
CA LYS A 441 -6.50 11.32 95.09
C LYS A 441 -6.87 9.98 94.46
N THR A 442 -8.13 9.55 94.53
CA THR A 442 -8.56 8.29 93.91
C THR A 442 -8.68 8.50 92.40
N SER A 443 -8.24 7.51 91.61
CA SER A 443 -8.30 7.60 90.15
C SER A 443 -9.59 6.96 89.63
N PRO A 444 -10.24 7.54 88.61
CA PRO A 444 -11.51 7.03 88.10
C PRO A 444 -11.37 5.63 87.50
N THR A 445 -12.43 4.85 87.58
CA THR A 445 -12.51 3.50 86.99
C THR A 445 -13.22 3.51 85.65
N GLY A 446 -12.86 2.59 84.75
CA GLY A 446 -13.31 2.58 83.36
C GLY A 446 -13.61 1.19 82.81
N LYS A 447 -14.55 1.12 81.87
CA LYS A 447 -14.84 -0.10 81.09
C LYS A 447 -15.18 0.26 79.64
N VAL A 448 -14.59 -0.48 78.70
CA VAL A 448 -14.98 -0.50 77.28
C VAL A 448 -15.65 -1.85 77.00
N SER A 449 -16.72 -1.86 76.22
CA SER A 449 -17.46 -3.07 75.86
C SER A 449 -18.06 -2.99 74.46
N ARG A 450 -18.55 -4.13 73.94
CA ARG A 450 -19.11 -4.35 72.59
C ARG A 450 -18.14 -4.30 71.40
N ILE A 451 -16.88 -3.90 71.59
CA ILE A 451 -15.84 -4.08 70.57
C ILE A 451 -15.54 -5.58 70.43
N ARG A 452 -15.74 -6.12 69.22
CA ARG A 452 -15.38 -7.51 68.86
C ARG A 452 -13.88 -7.61 68.59
N LYS A 453 -13.29 -8.79 68.78
CA LYS A 453 -11.87 -9.04 68.44
C LYS A 453 -11.57 -8.93 66.93
N ARG A 454 -12.58 -9.08 66.06
CA ARG A 454 -12.43 -9.09 64.59
C ARG A 454 -13.59 -8.35 63.91
N TYR A 455 -13.25 -7.64 62.83
CA TYR A 455 -14.15 -6.93 61.91
C TYR A 455 -13.60 -7.05 60.47
N THR A 456 -14.40 -6.69 59.47
CA THR A 456 -13.98 -6.59 58.06
C THR A 456 -13.96 -5.14 57.59
N VAL A 457 -13.09 -4.77 56.64
CA VAL A 457 -13.05 -3.41 56.05
C VAL A 457 -14.44 -3.04 55.51
N GLY A 458 -15.04 -1.99 56.07
CA GLY A 458 -16.42 -1.56 55.77
C GLY A 458 -17.35 -1.60 56.98
N ASP A 459 -17.08 -2.48 57.95
CA ASP A 459 -17.92 -2.68 59.14
C ASP A 459 -18.13 -1.40 59.96
N LYS A 460 -19.24 -1.39 60.71
CA LYS A 460 -19.52 -0.38 61.74
C LYS A 460 -19.17 -0.94 63.12
N VAL A 461 -18.02 -0.54 63.67
CA VAL A 461 -17.59 -0.87 65.04
C VAL A 461 -18.49 -0.10 66.01
N ARG A 462 -19.19 -0.83 66.89
CA ARG A 462 -20.08 -0.27 67.92
C ARG A 462 -19.46 -0.53 69.29
N TYR A 463 -19.44 0.48 70.16
CA TYR A 463 -18.87 0.36 71.50
C TYR A 463 -19.73 1.04 72.56
N THR A 464 -19.55 0.61 73.80
CA THR A 464 -20.11 1.27 74.99
C THR A 464 -18.99 1.48 75.99
N ILE A 465 -18.75 2.73 76.33
CA ILE A 465 -17.82 3.14 77.39
C ILE A 465 -18.60 3.52 78.64
N SER A 466 -18.05 3.22 79.81
CA SER A 466 -18.58 3.66 81.09
C SER A 466 -17.45 3.97 82.05
N ALA A 467 -17.60 5.04 82.82
CA ALA A 467 -16.69 5.46 83.87
C ALA A 467 -17.44 5.60 85.20
N LYS A 468 -16.73 5.37 86.31
CA LYS A 468 -17.19 5.64 87.68
C LYS A 468 -16.07 6.26 88.50
N ASP A 469 -16.45 7.12 89.43
CA ASP A 469 -15.58 7.88 90.30
C ASP A 469 -16.25 8.04 91.67
N ASP A 470 -15.49 8.12 92.76
CA ASP A 470 -16.05 8.32 94.09
C ASP A 470 -16.41 9.78 94.40
N SER A 471 -15.91 10.76 93.64
CA SER A 471 -16.28 12.17 93.75
C SER A 471 -17.08 12.70 92.55
N ALA A 472 -16.43 12.93 91.41
CA ALA A 472 -17.04 13.48 90.20
C ALA A 472 -16.12 13.35 88.96
N LEU A 473 -16.64 12.75 87.90
CA LEU A 473 -15.99 12.71 86.58
C LEU A 473 -16.02 14.07 85.84
N ARG A 474 -14.95 14.38 85.10
CA ARG A 474 -14.78 15.60 84.28
C ARG A 474 -14.84 15.33 82.78
N LYS A 475 -14.08 14.35 82.28
CA LYS A 475 -13.88 14.12 80.84
C LYS A 475 -13.70 12.64 80.51
N MET A 476 -14.23 12.24 79.36
CA MET A 476 -14.08 10.91 78.77
C MET A 476 -13.60 11.09 77.33
N THR A 477 -12.56 10.37 76.90
CA THR A 477 -12.03 10.44 75.53
C THR A 477 -11.71 9.05 75.00
N PHE A 478 -12.27 8.70 73.84
CA PHE A 478 -12.04 7.42 73.15
C PHE A 478 -11.34 7.67 71.81
N GLN A 479 -10.21 7.00 71.61
CA GLN A 479 -9.39 7.11 70.41
C GLN A 479 -8.97 5.73 69.86
N VAL A 480 -8.73 5.64 68.55
CA VAL A 480 -8.18 4.45 67.89
C VAL A 480 -6.95 4.83 67.08
N LYS A 481 -5.79 4.24 67.41
CA LYS A 481 -4.50 4.53 66.77
C LYS A 481 -4.53 4.21 65.26
N LYS A 482 -3.74 4.93 64.46
CA LYS A 482 -3.69 4.81 62.99
C LYS A 482 -5.04 5.07 62.31
N SER A 483 -5.89 5.93 62.89
CA SER A 483 -7.22 6.25 62.36
C SER A 483 -7.68 7.66 62.72
N SER A 484 -8.73 8.14 62.06
CA SER A 484 -9.40 9.42 62.34
C SER A 484 -10.40 9.37 63.52
N VAL A 485 -10.46 8.27 64.28
CA VAL A 485 -11.38 8.16 65.42
C VAL A 485 -10.75 8.73 66.67
N ASN A 486 -11.14 9.96 66.98
CA ASN A 486 -11.00 10.59 68.29
C ASN A 486 -12.35 11.21 68.68
N LYS A 487 -12.89 10.85 69.85
CA LYS A 487 -14.16 11.34 70.38
C LYS A 487 -14.01 11.68 71.85
N SER A 488 -14.52 12.85 72.26
CA SER A 488 -14.45 13.31 73.64
C SER A 488 -15.81 13.80 74.12
N TRP A 489 -16.10 13.56 75.40
CA TRP A 489 -17.35 13.92 76.07
C TRP A 489 -17.02 14.58 77.41
N LYS A 490 -17.77 15.62 77.77
CA LYS A 490 -17.80 16.13 79.14
C LYS A 490 -18.59 15.14 79.99
N ALA A 491 -18.02 14.73 81.11
CA ALA A 491 -18.71 13.94 82.13
C ALA A 491 -19.14 14.86 83.28
N LYS A 492 -20.14 14.42 84.07
CA LYS A 492 -20.59 15.10 85.29
C LYS A 492 -21.05 14.04 86.30
N GLY A 493 -20.76 14.25 87.58
CA GLY A 493 -21.15 13.35 88.68
C GLY A 493 -20.34 12.04 88.73
N LYS A 494 -20.71 11.16 89.67
CA LYS A 494 -19.96 9.94 90.03
C LYS A 494 -19.97 8.82 88.98
N SER A 495 -20.79 8.90 87.94
CA SER A 495 -20.79 7.91 86.86
C SER A 495 -21.28 8.47 85.55
N ALA A 496 -20.71 8.00 84.44
CA ALA A 496 -21.10 8.39 83.10
C ALA A 496 -20.95 7.20 82.14
N SER A 497 -21.83 7.10 81.14
CA SER A 497 -21.71 6.10 80.07
C SER A 497 -22.11 6.69 78.72
N GLN A 498 -21.43 6.27 77.67
CA GLN A 498 -21.67 6.70 76.30
C GLN A 498 -21.69 5.49 75.35
N LYS A 499 -22.64 5.49 74.42
CA LYS A 499 -22.75 4.53 73.32
C LYS A 499 -22.38 5.25 72.03
N SER A 500 -21.49 4.66 71.23
CA SER A 500 -21.03 5.30 69.99
C SER A 500 -20.58 4.26 68.96
N SER A 501 -20.31 4.70 67.74
CA SER A 501 -19.82 3.85 66.66
C SER A 501 -19.02 4.62 65.61
N PHE A 502 -18.19 3.91 64.85
CA PHE A 502 -17.47 4.42 63.69
C PHE A 502 -17.46 3.38 62.56
N SER A 503 -17.20 3.79 61.32
CA SER A 503 -17.07 2.89 60.17
C SER A 503 -15.61 2.74 59.76
N THR A 504 -15.22 1.53 59.35
CA THR A 504 -13.88 1.19 58.87
C THR A 504 -13.77 1.23 57.34
N LYS A 505 -14.75 1.79 56.61
CA LYS A 505 -14.83 1.76 55.13
C LYS A 505 -13.59 2.32 54.39
N ARG A 506 -12.79 3.18 55.03
CA ARG A 506 -11.56 3.75 54.46
C ARG A 506 -10.28 3.28 55.16
N TRP A 507 -10.35 2.24 55.99
CA TRP A 507 -9.21 1.74 56.78
C TRP A 507 -8.54 0.58 56.04
N LYS A 508 -7.21 0.47 56.14
CA LYS A 508 -6.45 -0.65 55.57
C LYS A 508 -6.62 -1.90 56.48
N PRO A 509 -6.54 -3.13 55.94
CA PRO A 509 -6.50 -4.32 56.79
C PRO A 509 -5.31 -4.30 57.76
N GLY A 510 -5.49 -4.85 58.97
CA GLY A 510 -4.46 -4.87 60.03
C GLY A 510 -5.05 -4.83 61.44
N GLU A 511 -4.19 -4.84 62.46
CA GLU A 511 -4.59 -4.69 63.86
C GLU A 511 -4.67 -3.22 64.29
N TYR A 512 -5.74 -2.88 65.02
CA TYR A 512 -6.04 -1.54 65.51
C TYR A 512 -6.17 -1.53 67.03
N HIS A 513 -5.42 -0.64 67.69
CA HIS A 513 -5.47 -0.47 69.15
C HIS A 513 -6.30 0.76 69.53
N TYR A 514 -7.20 0.60 70.50
CA TYR A 514 -8.00 1.67 71.07
C TYR A 514 -7.54 2.04 72.49
N ALA A 515 -7.78 3.29 72.87
CA ALA A 515 -7.58 3.78 74.22
C ALA A 515 -8.77 4.65 74.66
N PHE A 516 -9.26 4.39 75.86
CA PHE A 516 -10.30 5.13 76.54
C PHE A 516 -9.69 5.81 77.78
N LEU A 517 -9.46 7.12 77.67
CA LEU A 517 -8.95 7.98 78.74
C LEU A 517 -10.14 8.58 79.51
N ILE A 518 -10.04 8.56 80.83
CA ILE A 518 -11.00 9.12 81.78
C ILE A 518 -10.23 10.08 82.67
N GLU A 519 -10.88 11.19 83.01
CA GLU A 519 -10.35 12.23 83.88
C GLU A 519 -11.45 12.65 84.86
N ASP A 520 -11.12 12.73 86.15
CA ASP A 520 -12.01 13.24 87.21
C ASP A 520 -11.92 14.77 87.36
N SER A 521 -12.68 15.32 88.32
CA SER A 521 -12.75 16.78 88.56
C SER A 521 -11.56 17.34 89.34
N ALA A 522 -10.76 16.50 89.99
CA ALA A 522 -9.50 16.86 90.64
C ALA A 522 -8.29 16.74 89.70
N GLY A 523 -8.45 16.04 88.57
CA GLY A 523 -7.47 15.85 87.51
C GLY A 523 -6.76 14.50 87.53
N ASN A 524 -7.17 13.52 88.35
CA ASN A 524 -6.60 12.17 88.25
C ASN A 524 -7.15 11.48 86.99
N THR A 525 -6.36 10.57 86.41
CA THR A 525 -6.68 9.97 85.11
C THR A 525 -6.53 8.45 85.10
N LYS A 526 -7.32 7.80 84.25
CA LYS A 526 -7.21 6.37 83.97
C LYS A 526 -7.38 6.09 82.49
N THR A 527 -6.51 5.23 81.94
CA THR A 527 -6.66 4.71 80.58
C THR A 527 -7.05 3.24 80.59
N VAL A 528 -8.02 2.87 79.76
CA VAL A 528 -8.40 1.49 79.43
C VAL A 528 -8.13 1.25 77.95
N SER A 529 -7.33 0.25 77.62
CA SER A 529 -6.91 -0.05 76.24
C SER A 529 -7.38 -1.43 75.77
N GLY A 530 -7.24 -1.69 74.48
CA GLY A 530 -7.45 -3.00 73.86
C GLY A 530 -7.24 -2.94 72.36
N SER A 531 -7.50 -4.03 71.63
CA SER A 531 -7.36 -4.09 70.17
C SER A 531 -8.48 -4.86 69.48
N PHE A 532 -8.54 -4.69 68.17
CA PHE A 532 -9.32 -5.52 67.25
C PHE A 532 -8.59 -5.63 65.90
N ALA A 533 -8.72 -6.78 65.23
CA ALA A 533 -8.22 -6.97 63.87
C ALA A 533 -9.28 -6.55 62.83
N LEU A 534 -8.81 -5.93 61.75
CA LEU A 534 -9.60 -5.55 60.58
C LEU A 534 -9.14 -6.38 59.38
N ASN A 535 -9.98 -7.31 58.93
CA ASN A 535 -9.68 -8.21 57.82
C ASN A 535 -10.00 -7.56 56.47
N LYS A 536 -9.24 -7.93 55.42
CA LYS A 536 -9.58 -7.56 54.04
C LYS A 536 -11.00 -8.04 53.72
N LYS A 537 -11.81 -7.17 53.12
CA LYS A 537 -13.06 -7.61 52.50
C LYS A 537 -12.70 -8.47 51.30
N THR A 538 -12.95 -9.78 51.40
CA THR A 538 -12.91 -10.69 50.26
C THR A 538 -14.04 -10.30 49.31
N ASP A 539 -13.72 -10.22 48.02
CA ASP A 539 -14.73 -10.08 47.00
C ASP A 539 -15.17 -11.48 46.58
N ASP A 540 -16.40 -11.84 46.93
CA ASP A 540 -17.00 -13.16 46.75
C ASP A 540 -18.08 -13.17 45.65
N LYS A 541 -18.35 -12.00 45.05
CA LYS A 541 -19.31 -11.88 43.96
C LYS A 541 -18.62 -12.15 42.65
N LYS A 542 -19.29 -12.91 41.80
CA LYS A 542 -18.83 -13.15 40.43
C LYS A 542 -19.15 -11.93 39.56
N PRO A 543 -18.27 -11.59 38.60
CA PRO A 543 -18.60 -10.61 37.57
C PRO A 543 -19.78 -11.11 36.73
N THR A 544 -20.34 -10.22 35.92
CA THR A 544 -21.38 -10.53 34.92
C THR A 544 -20.83 -10.29 33.52
N GLY A 545 -21.30 -11.08 32.55
CA GLY A 545 -20.89 -10.97 31.15
C GLY A 545 -22.00 -11.36 30.19
N GLU A 546 -22.26 -10.54 29.17
CA GLU A 546 -23.18 -10.83 28.07
C GLU A 546 -22.51 -10.61 26.70
N VAL A 547 -23.04 -11.27 25.68
CA VAL A 547 -22.67 -11.06 24.26
C VAL A 547 -23.91 -10.57 23.52
N VAL A 548 -23.78 -9.44 22.82
CA VAL A 548 -24.87 -8.80 22.07
C VAL A 548 -24.44 -8.57 20.63
N GLY A 549 -25.34 -8.76 19.67
CA GLY A 549 -25.10 -8.52 18.24
C GLY A 549 -24.78 -9.77 17.40
N ILE A 550 -24.55 -10.93 18.03
CA ILE A 550 -24.51 -12.21 17.30
C ILE A 550 -25.95 -12.61 16.96
N GLU A 551 -26.24 -12.66 15.65
CA GLU A 551 -27.50 -13.15 15.10
C GLU A 551 -27.57 -14.68 15.13
N LYS A 552 -28.78 -15.23 15.04
CA LYS A 552 -28.97 -16.70 15.05
C LYS A 552 -28.51 -17.38 13.76
N HIS A 553 -28.47 -16.66 12.64
CA HIS A 553 -28.17 -17.20 11.32
C HIS A 553 -27.22 -16.26 10.59
N TYR A 554 -26.17 -16.84 10.03
CA TYR A 554 -25.20 -16.21 9.15
C TYR A 554 -24.99 -17.09 7.92
N ILE A 555 -24.42 -16.52 6.86
CA ILE A 555 -23.99 -17.22 5.65
C ILE A 555 -22.46 -17.39 5.73
N LYS A 556 -21.91 -18.45 5.13
CA LYS A 556 -20.45 -18.59 4.96
C LYS A 556 -19.83 -17.30 4.41
N SER A 557 -18.60 -17.04 4.85
CA SER A 557 -17.85 -15.81 4.55
C SER A 557 -18.38 -14.51 5.20
N ASP A 558 -19.53 -14.52 5.90
CA ASP A 558 -19.99 -13.37 6.68
C ASP A 558 -18.98 -12.90 7.74
N THR A 559 -19.11 -11.63 8.12
CA THR A 559 -18.39 -11.04 9.26
C THR A 559 -19.31 -10.98 10.48
N ILE A 560 -19.15 -11.92 11.41
CA ILE A 560 -19.91 -11.96 12.65
C ILE A 560 -19.37 -10.84 13.55
N SER A 561 -20.21 -9.84 13.81
CA SER A 561 -19.88 -8.67 14.64
C SER A 561 -20.60 -8.74 15.98
N TYR A 562 -19.91 -8.42 17.07
CA TYR A 562 -20.46 -8.53 18.42
C TYR A 562 -19.90 -7.49 19.38
N THR A 563 -20.68 -7.21 20.43
CA THR A 563 -20.26 -6.43 21.59
C THR A 563 -20.31 -7.36 22.80
N VAL A 564 -19.18 -7.50 23.49
CA VAL A 564 -19.18 -8.09 24.84
C VAL A 564 -19.40 -6.96 25.84
N ARG A 565 -20.27 -7.18 26.82
CA ARG A 565 -20.43 -6.28 27.97
C ARG A 565 -20.14 -7.04 29.24
N ALA A 566 -19.33 -6.46 30.12
CA ALA A 566 -19.05 -7.04 31.42
C ALA A 566 -19.20 -5.99 32.53
N LYS A 567 -19.65 -6.42 33.71
CA LYS A 567 -19.78 -5.56 34.91
C LYS A 567 -19.44 -6.33 36.17
N ASP A 568 -18.79 -5.65 37.09
CA ASP A 568 -18.38 -6.16 38.40
C ASP A 568 -18.59 -5.10 39.49
N ASP A 569 -18.75 -5.50 40.76
CA ASP A 569 -18.96 -4.53 41.86
C ASP A 569 -17.66 -3.95 42.47
N HIS A 570 -16.49 -4.55 42.19
CA HIS A 570 -15.17 -4.02 42.55
C HIS A 570 -14.32 -3.60 41.34
N ALA A 571 -13.85 -4.53 40.50
CA ALA A 571 -13.14 -4.28 39.24
C ALA A 571 -12.94 -5.58 38.43
N LEU A 572 -13.13 -5.51 37.11
CA LEU A 572 -12.79 -6.58 36.16
C LEU A 572 -11.26 -6.69 35.96
N SER A 573 -10.76 -7.89 35.63
CA SER A 573 -9.37 -8.13 35.26
C SER A 573 -9.21 -8.59 33.80
N LYS A 574 -10.09 -9.46 33.32
CA LYS A 574 -9.97 -10.09 32.00
C LYS A 574 -11.34 -10.46 31.41
N ILE A 575 -11.47 -10.27 30.10
CA ILE A 575 -12.60 -10.77 29.31
C ILE A 575 -12.03 -11.62 28.17
N THR A 576 -12.57 -12.83 27.99
CA THR A 576 -12.18 -13.75 26.91
C THR A 576 -13.43 -14.21 26.16
N PHE A 577 -13.53 -13.86 24.88
CA PHE A 577 -14.49 -14.44 23.95
C PHE A 577 -13.80 -15.53 23.12
N LYS A 578 -14.46 -16.67 22.88
CA LYS A 578 -13.97 -17.75 22.00
C LYS A 578 -15.11 -18.47 21.29
N VAL A 579 -14.84 -18.97 20.08
CA VAL A 579 -15.70 -19.91 19.37
C VAL A 579 -15.08 -21.30 19.45
N ARG A 580 -15.90 -22.33 19.69
CA ARG A 580 -15.45 -23.71 19.86
C ARG A 580 -14.72 -24.20 18.61
N ASN A 581 -13.54 -24.78 18.80
CA ASN A 581 -12.65 -25.30 17.75
C ASN A 581 -12.15 -24.27 16.72
N HIS A 582 -12.37 -22.96 16.95
CA HIS A 582 -11.95 -21.88 16.04
C HIS A 582 -11.11 -20.84 16.78
N SER A 583 -9.82 -21.15 16.97
CA SER A 583 -8.86 -20.30 17.70
C SER A 583 -8.74 -18.90 17.12
N SER A 584 -8.85 -18.73 15.79
CA SER A 584 -8.83 -17.44 15.09
C SER A 584 -9.99 -16.50 15.47
N ALA A 585 -11.10 -17.02 16.00
CA ALA A 585 -12.21 -16.22 16.54
C ALA A 585 -12.09 -15.97 18.06
N THR A 586 -10.95 -16.28 18.68
CA THR A 586 -10.69 -16.01 20.10
C THR A 586 -10.16 -14.59 20.28
N LYS A 587 -10.71 -13.84 21.25
CA LYS A 587 -10.25 -12.50 21.61
C LYS A 587 -10.19 -12.35 23.12
N ILE A 588 -9.11 -11.74 23.61
CA ILE A 588 -8.84 -11.52 25.03
C ILE A 588 -8.61 -10.02 25.24
N TRP A 589 -9.23 -9.45 26.27
CA TRP A 589 -9.03 -8.08 26.73
C TRP A 589 -8.60 -8.08 28.19
N LYS A 590 -7.52 -7.36 28.51
CA LYS A 590 -7.15 -7.00 29.89
C LYS A 590 -7.94 -5.75 30.28
N ILE A 591 -8.59 -5.76 31.43
CA ILE A 591 -9.47 -4.69 31.93
C ILE A 591 -8.99 -4.29 33.34
N LYS A 592 -9.23 -3.03 33.75
CA LYS A 592 -9.00 -2.54 35.12
C LYS A 592 -10.20 -1.75 35.68
N GLU A 593 -11.30 -1.71 34.93
CA GLU A 593 -12.51 -0.92 35.17
C GLU A 593 -13.62 -1.78 35.80
N LYS A 594 -14.61 -1.15 36.44
CA LYS A 594 -15.82 -1.83 36.98
C LYS A 594 -16.77 -2.35 35.90
N SER A 595 -16.72 -1.77 34.71
CA SER A 595 -17.59 -2.13 33.59
C SER A 595 -16.85 -1.88 32.29
N ALA A 596 -16.95 -2.79 31.33
CA ALA A 596 -16.34 -2.63 30.03
C ALA A 596 -17.22 -3.20 28.92
N ASP A 597 -17.52 -2.35 27.94
CA ASP A 597 -18.06 -2.74 26.64
C ASP A 597 -16.89 -2.82 25.65
N ARG A 598 -16.78 -3.92 24.90
CA ARG A 598 -15.77 -4.09 23.85
C ARG A 598 -16.42 -4.66 22.59
N LYS A 599 -16.21 -3.98 21.46
CA LYS A 599 -16.68 -4.41 20.14
C LYS A 599 -15.60 -5.21 19.42
N SER A 600 -16.01 -6.23 18.67
CA SER A 600 -15.11 -7.04 17.86
C SER A 600 -15.88 -7.76 16.75
N SER A 601 -15.16 -8.39 15.84
CA SER A 601 -15.72 -9.20 14.78
C SER A 601 -14.73 -10.28 14.34
N PHE A 602 -15.23 -11.36 13.74
CA PHE A 602 -14.42 -12.35 13.02
C PHE A 602 -15.15 -12.75 11.73
N SER A 603 -14.40 -13.18 10.72
CA SER A 603 -14.99 -13.75 9.51
C SER A 603 -15.16 -15.26 9.66
N SER A 604 -16.27 -15.80 9.15
CA SER A 604 -16.52 -17.22 8.97
C SER A 604 -16.00 -17.78 7.62
N LYS A 605 -15.13 -17.03 6.92
CA LYS A 605 -14.51 -17.49 5.67
C LYS A 605 -13.71 -18.78 5.92
N GLY A 606 -13.93 -19.79 5.09
CA GLY A 606 -13.32 -21.13 5.22
C GLY A 606 -13.94 -22.03 6.30
N TRP A 607 -14.95 -21.57 7.05
CA TRP A 607 -15.66 -22.41 8.01
C TRP A 607 -16.68 -23.31 7.29
N LYS A 608 -17.00 -24.47 7.86
CA LYS A 608 -18.02 -25.39 7.29
C LYS A 608 -19.42 -24.90 7.68
N ALA A 609 -20.44 -25.23 6.89
CA ALA A 609 -21.82 -24.96 7.32
C ALA A 609 -22.17 -25.83 8.53
N GLY A 610 -22.95 -25.28 9.46
CA GLY A 610 -23.30 -25.95 10.72
C GLY A 610 -23.55 -24.98 11.88
N THR A 611 -23.84 -25.53 13.06
CA THR A 611 -24.07 -24.75 14.28
C THR A 611 -22.76 -24.57 15.05
N TYR A 612 -22.45 -23.34 15.41
CA TYR A 612 -21.24 -22.95 16.13
C TYR A 612 -21.55 -22.46 17.54
N GLU A 613 -20.87 -23.04 18.53
CA GLU A 613 -20.95 -22.63 19.94
C GLU A 613 -19.89 -21.58 20.26
N TYR A 614 -20.27 -20.50 20.91
CA TYR A 614 -19.35 -19.50 21.46
C TYR A 614 -19.44 -19.42 22.99
N THR A 615 -18.38 -18.92 23.60
CA THR A 615 -18.25 -18.75 25.05
C THR A 615 -17.61 -17.41 25.35
N LEU A 616 -18.21 -16.66 26.26
CA LEU A 616 -17.62 -15.52 26.94
C LEU A 616 -17.24 -15.94 28.37
N LEU A 617 -16.02 -15.65 28.78
CA LEU A 617 -15.53 -15.79 30.15
C LEU A 617 -15.12 -14.40 30.66
N THR A 618 -15.71 -13.96 31.75
CA THR A 618 -15.36 -12.72 32.46
C THR A 618 -14.74 -13.06 33.80
N GLU A 619 -13.63 -12.40 34.14
CA GLU A 619 -12.84 -12.60 35.35
C GLU A 619 -12.65 -11.25 36.05
N ASP A 620 -12.82 -11.21 37.37
CA ASP A 620 -12.61 -10.02 38.19
C ASP A 620 -11.17 -9.93 38.74
N SER A 621 -10.89 -8.86 39.47
CA SER A 621 -9.61 -8.61 40.13
C SER A 621 -9.34 -9.47 41.38
N ALA A 622 -10.32 -10.23 41.85
CA ALA A 622 -10.19 -11.22 42.92
C ALA A 622 -10.04 -12.67 42.40
N GLY A 623 -10.25 -12.89 41.10
CA GLY A 623 -10.18 -14.18 40.42
C GLY A 623 -11.54 -14.90 40.30
N ASN A 624 -12.66 -14.28 40.70
CA ASN A 624 -13.96 -14.90 40.46
C ASN A 624 -14.29 -14.84 38.97
N THR A 625 -14.93 -15.89 38.45
CA THR A 625 -15.26 -16.02 37.03
C THR A 625 -16.75 -16.24 36.80
N HIS A 626 -17.21 -15.73 35.66
CA HIS A 626 -18.54 -15.98 35.12
C HIS A 626 -18.43 -16.38 33.64
N LYS A 627 -19.27 -17.33 33.22
CA LYS A 627 -19.28 -17.89 31.87
C LYS A 627 -20.66 -17.73 31.25
N PHE A 628 -20.71 -17.09 30.09
CA PHE A 628 -21.87 -17.04 29.20
C PHE A 628 -21.58 -17.87 27.95
N SER A 629 -22.59 -18.53 27.40
CA SER A 629 -22.48 -19.32 26.17
C SER A 629 -23.70 -19.13 25.30
N GLY A 630 -23.50 -19.20 23.99
CA GLY A 630 -24.56 -19.12 22.98
C GLY A 630 -24.14 -19.85 21.70
N ASN A 631 -25.01 -19.81 20.69
CA ASN A 631 -24.72 -20.39 19.39
C ASN A 631 -25.24 -19.50 18.24
N PHE A 632 -24.72 -19.78 17.04
CA PHE A 632 -25.24 -19.28 15.76
C PHE A 632 -25.12 -20.38 14.71
N VAL A 633 -25.92 -20.29 13.65
CA VAL A 633 -25.90 -21.23 12.52
C VAL A 633 -25.23 -20.56 11.33
N LEU A 634 -24.28 -21.24 10.71
CA LEU A 634 -23.66 -20.85 9.45
C LEU A 634 -24.27 -21.67 8.29
N ALA A 635 -24.98 -21.00 7.40
CA ALA A 635 -25.55 -21.58 6.18
C ALA A 635 -24.53 -21.53 5.02
N GLU A 636 -24.73 -22.40 4.01
CA GLU A 636 -23.99 -22.30 2.75
C GLU A 636 -24.31 -20.97 2.03
N GLU A 637 -23.31 -20.43 1.32
CA GLU A 637 -23.49 -19.26 0.44
C GLU A 637 -24.62 -19.53 -0.56
N ARG A 638 -25.63 -18.65 -0.63
CA ARG A 638 -26.65 -18.73 -1.70
C ARG A 638 -26.00 -18.38 -3.03
N ASP A 639 -26.22 -19.23 -4.04
CA ASP A 639 -25.87 -18.85 -5.39
C ASP A 639 -26.89 -17.82 -5.91
N THR A 640 -26.40 -16.70 -6.42
CA THR A 640 -27.20 -15.57 -6.93
C THR A 640 -26.76 -15.13 -8.32
N LEU A 641 -25.71 -15.74 -8.85
CA LEU A 641 -25.28 -15.52 -10.21
C LEU A 641 -26.23 -16.27 -11.14
N ARG A 642 -26.41 -15.74 -12.36
CA ARG A 642 -27.29 -16.37 -13.35
C ARG A 642 -26.45 -17.20 -14.31
N PRO A 643 -26.89 -18.41 -14.67
CA PRO A 643 -26.15 -19.28 -15.57
C PRO A 643 -26.01 -18.62 -16.96
N SER A 644 -24.97 -19.03 -17.68
CA SER A 644 -24.64 -18.48 -18.99
C SER A 644 -24.65 -19.54 -20.08
N GLY A 645 -24.92 -19.14 -21.33
CA GLY A 645 -24.87 -20.06 -22.45
C GLY A 645 -25.10 -19.41 -23.80
N ARG A 646 -25.09 -20.23 -24.84
CA ARG A 646 -25.27 -19.83 -26.25
C ARG A 646 -25.90 -20.96 -27.06
N VAL A 647 -26.52 -20.57 -28.18
CA VAL A 647 -26.97 -21.49 -29.23
C VAL A 647 -26.10 -21.26 -30.47
N SER A 648 -25.69 -22.33 -31.15
CA SER A 648 -24.93 -22.27 -32.39
C SER A 648 -25.49 -23.23 -33.45
N ARG A 649 -25.04 -23.07 -34.69
CA ARG A 649 -25.42 -23.84 -35.90
C ARG A 649 -26.84 -23.62 -36.45
N ILE A 650 -27.66 -22.80 -35.79
CA ILE A 650 -28.87 -22.25 -36.40
C ILE A 650 -28.45 -21.22 -37.48
N ARG A 651 -29.00 -21.37 -38.68
CA ARG A 651 -28.87 -20.46 -39.82
C ARG A 651 -30.05 -19.49 -39.87
N ASP A 652 -29.87 -18.35 -40.53
CA ASP A 652 -30.93 -17.34 -40.65
C ASP A 652 -32.16 -17.82 -41.45
N ALA A 653 -31.99 -18.87 -42.28
CA ALA A 653 -33.05 -19.41 -43.13
C ALA A 653 -32.98 -20.93 -43.37
N TYR A 654 -34.17 -21.53 -43.46
CA TYR A 654 -34.46 -22.93 -43.80
C TYR A 654 -35.75 -23.02 -44.63
N ASN A 655 -36.08 -24.20 -45.16
CA ASN A 655 -37.38 -24.50 -45.75
C ASN A 655 -38.28 -25.24 -44.77
N VAL A 656 -39.60 -25.04 -44.86
CA VAL A 656 -40.60 -25.92 -44.25
C VAL A 656 -40.37 -27.34 -44.76
N GLY A 657 -40.11 -28.27 -43.83
CA GLY A 657 -39.62 -29.62 -44.15
C GLY A 657 -38.23 -29.90 -43.59
N ASP A 658 -37.37 -28.88 -43.48
CA ASP A 658 -35.99 -29.04 -43.04
C ASP A 658 -35.91 -29.47 -41.56
N THR A 659 -34.91 -30.30 -41.28
CA THR A 659 -34.45 -30.56 -39.92
C THR A 659 -33.39 -29.52 -39.53
N ILE A 660 -33.69 -28.74 -38.50
CA ILE A 660 -32.79 -27.72 -37.96
C ILE A 660 -31.90 -28.39 -36.92
N HIS A 661 -30.61 -28.49 -37.22
CA HIS A 661 -29.59 -28.95 -36.28
C HIS A 661 -28.97 -27.75 -35.53
N TYR A 662 -28.83 -27.88 -34.22
CA TYR A 662 -28.26 -26.85 -33.37
C TYR A 662 -27.35 -27.45 -32.29
N SER A 663 -26.60 -26.59 -31.60
CA SER A 663 -25.80 -26.98 -30.44
C SER A 663 -25.94 -25.92 -29.35
N VAL A 664 -26.14 -26.39 -28.12
CA VAL A 664 -26.27 -25.54 -26.93
C VAL A 664 -25.04 -25.77 -26.07
N ASP A 665 -24.39 -24.68 -25.70
CA ASP A 665 -23.32 -24.68 -24.70
C ASP A 665 -23.83 -23.86 -23.50
N ALA A 666 -23.78 -24.44 -22.30
CA ALA A 666 -24.22 -23.82 -21.06
C ALA A 666 -23.19 -24.04 -19.95
N GLN A 667 -23.04 -23.06 -19.06
CA GLN A 667 -22.11 -23.09 -17.93
C GLN A 667 -22.62 -22.19 -16.79
N ASP A 668 -22.28 -22.57 -15.58
CA ASP A 668 -22.60 -21.87 -14.33
C ASP A 668 -21.39 -21.88 -13.39
N ASN A 669 -21.38 -21.02 -12.36
CA ASN A 669 -20.32 -21.00 -11.34
C ASN A 669 -20.44 -22.12 -10.30
N ARG A 670 -21.57 -22.84 -10.24
CA ARG A 670 -21.72 -24.05 -9.42
C ARG A 670 -22.25 -25.23 -10.21
N THR A 671 -23.57 -25.36 -10.33
CA THR A 671 -24.20 -26.49 -11.00
C THR A 671 -25.48 -26.05 -11.71
N LEU A 672 -25.58 -26.46 -12.97
CA LEU A 672 -26.82 -26.35 -13.71
C LEU A 672 -27.88 -27.27 -13.09
N LYS A 673 -29.14 -27.00 -13.39
CA LYS A 673 -30.30 -27.82 -13.01
C LYS A 673 -31.08 -28.24 -14.24
N LYS A 674 -31.36 -27.28 -15.13
CA LYS A 674 -32.21 -27.52 -16.30
C LYS A 674 -31.86 -26.59 -17.46
N ILE A 675 -31.92 -27.12 -18.66
CA ILE A 675 -31.81 -26.38 -19.91
C ILE A 675 -33.03 -26.71 -20.74
N SER A 676 -33.68 -25.71 -21.34
CA SER A 676 -34.80 -25.91 -22.26
C SER A 676 -34.62 -25.05 -23.50
N PHE A 677 -34.82 -25.66 -24.67
CA PHE A 677 -34.79 -24.98 -25.95
C PHE A 677 -36.19 -25.00 -26.56
N LEU A 678 -36.73 -23.81 -26.82
CA LEU A 678 -38.07 -23.57 -27.34
C LEU A 678 -38.02 -22.78 -28.65
N VAL A 679 -39.08 -22.86 -29.43
CA VAL A 679 -39.30 -21.98 -30.59
C VAL A 679 -40.73 -21.46 -30.55
N GLY A 680 -40.87 -20.13 -30.54
CA GLY A 680 -42.02 -19.48 -29.92
C GLY A 680 -42.18 -19.99 -28.49
N ASP A 681 -43.39 -20.44 -28.17
CA ASP A 681 -43.73 -21.07 -26.89
C ASP A 681 -43.68 -22.61 -26.93
N VAL A 682 -43.27 -23.22 -28.05
CA VAL A 682 -43.24 -24.69 -28.21
C VAL A 682 -41.88 -25.23 -27.76
N PRO A 683 -41.80 -26.11 -26.74
CA PRO A 683 -40.57 -26.78 -26.36
C PRO A 683 -40.12 -27.75 -27.46
N MET A 684 -38.85 -27.67 -27.87
CA MET A 684 -38.24 -28.65 -28.79
C MET A 684 -37.48 -29.72 -28.00
N ASP A 685 -36.67 -29.30 -27.04
CA ASP A 685 -35.84 -30.17 -26.20
C ASP A 685 -35.71 -29.61 -24.78
N SER A 686 -35.47 -30.50 -23.83
CA SER A 686 -35.11 -30.18 -22.45
C SER A 686 -34.09 -31.18 -21.92
N TRP A 687 -33.14 -30.70 -21.12
CA TRP A 687 -32.13 -31.50 -20.45
C TRP A 687 -32.12 -31.13 -18.97
N ASP A 688 -32.28 -32.11 -18.10
CA ASP A 688 -31.95 -31.96 -16.69
C ASP A 688 -30.44 -32.23 -16.54
N VAL A 689 -29.76 -31.38 -15.77
CA VAL A 689 -28.30 -31.32 -15.69
C VAL A 689 -27.91 -31.21 -14.22
N SER A 690 -26.78 -31.80 -13.82
CA SER A 690 -26.20 -31.67 -12.47
C SER A 690 -24.79 -31.10 -12.47
N ASP A 691 -24.18 -30.94 -13.64
CA ASP A 691 -22.81 -30.46 -13.83
C ASP A 691 -22.73 -28.93 -13.93
N ALA A 692 -21.53 -28.39 -13.65
CA ALA A 692 -21.24 -26.96 -13.81
C ALA A 692 -21.31 -26.46 -15.26
N SER A 693 -21.14 -27.35 -16.24
CA SER A 693 -21.20 -26.99 -17.67
C SER A 693 -21.55 -28.20 -18.54
N ILE A 694 -22.17 -27.94 -19.70
CA ILE A 694 -22.57 -28.97 -20.65
C ILE A 694 -22.57 -28.42 -22.08
N SER A 695 -22.27 -29.30 -23.05
CA SER A 695 -22.40 -29.04 -24.49
C SER A 695 -23.24 -30.14 -25.13
N VAL A 696 -24.43 -29.80 -25.61
CA VAL A 696 -25.39 -30.74 -26.23
C VAL A 696 -25.65 -30.39 -27.69
N LYS A 697 -25.91 -31.42 -28.51
CA LYS A 697 -26.25 -31.29 -29.93
C LYS A 697 -27.61 -31.94 -30.15
N SER A 698 -28.52 -31.24 -30.81
CA SER A 698 -29.85 -31.77 -31.09
C SER A 698 -30.41 -31.23 -32.41
N SER A 699 -31.60 -31.67 -32.77
CA SER A 699 -32.31 -31.21 -33.95
C SER A 699 -33.81 -31.49 -33.92
N PHE A 700 -34.60 -30.53 -34.40
CA PHE A 700 -36.04 -30.67 -34.60
C PHE A 700 -36.42 -30.52 -36.08
N SER A 701 -37.54 -31.10 -36.49
CA SER A 701 -38.05 -30.98 -37.86
C SER A 701 -39.15 -29.93 -37.97
N THR A 702 -39.06 -29.08 -38.99
CA THR A 702 -40.02 -28.01 -39.30
C THR A 702 -41.13 -28.49 -40.24
N TYR A 703 -41.29 -29.80 -40.37
CA TYR A 703 -42.09 -30.45 -41.40
C TYR A 703 -43.58 -30.04 -41.43
N ASN A 704 -44.19 -29.79 -40.27
CA ASN A 704 -45.59 -29.33 -40.14
C ASN A 704 -45.72 -27.82 -39.91
N TRP A 705 -44.65 -27.04 -40.08
CA TRP A 705 -44.61 -25.63 -39.71
C TRP A 705 -45.05 -24.75 -40.88
N ARG A 706 -45.45 -23.50 -40.59
CA ARG A 706 -45.79 -22.53 -41.63
C ARG A 706 -44.51 -21.84 -42.10
N SER A 707 -44.54 -21.26 -43.30
CA SER A 707 -43.51 -20.32 -43.71
C SER A 707 -43.68 -19.01 -42.94
N GLY A 708 -42.59 -18.46 -42.40
CA GLY A 708 -42.60 -17.28 -41.53
C GLY A 708 -41.30 -17.13 -40.74
N ILE A 709 -41.19 -16.05 -39.96
CA ILE A 709 -40.07 -15.83 -39.04
C ILE A 709 -40.42 -16.49 -37.70
N TYR A 710 -39.48 -17.25 -37.15
CA TYR A 710 -39.59 -17.94 -35.88
C TYR A 710 -38.51 -17.45 -34.92
N GLU A 711 -38.90 -17.12 -33.69
CA GLU A 711 -37.96 -16.80 -32.62
C GLU A 711 -37.69 -18.05 -31.79
N TYR A 712 -36.42 -18.37 -31.53
CA TYR A 712 -36.05 -19.42 -30.59
C TYR A 712 -35.65 -18.83 -29.24
N THR A 713 -35.90 -19.58 -28.19
CA THR A 713 -35.56 -19.27 -26.80
C THR A 713 -34.72 -20.41 -26.23
N LEU A 714 -33.53 -20.11 -25.71
CA LEU A 714 -32.78 -20.96 -24.80
C LEU A 714 -32.99 -20.44 -23.38
N LEU A 715 -33.58 -21.25 -22.51
CA LEU A 715 -33.70 -21.01 -21.08
C LEU A 715 -32.72 -21.93 -20.34
N ILE A 716 -31.97 -21.37 -19.40
CA ILE A 716 -31.06 -22.12 -18.53
C ILE A 716 -31.40 -21.78 -17.08
N GLU A 717 -31.52 -22.80 -16.23
CA GLU A 717 -31.71 -22.73 -14.78
C GLU A 717 -30.56 -23.43 -14.06
N ASP A 718 -30.06 -22.83 -12.99
CA ASP A 718 -29.11 -23.44 -12.06
C ASP A 718 -29.80 -24.17 -10.89
N ALA A 719 -29.02 -24.85 -10.05
CA ALA A 719 -29.53 -25.56 -8.87
C ALA A 719 -30.10 -24.65 -7.77
N ALA A 720 -29.76 -23.35 -7.77
CA ALA A 720 -30.36 -22.35 -6.89
C ALA A 720 -31.66 -21.73 -7.46
N ASN A 721 -32.05 -22.11 -8.68
CA ASN A 721 -33.16 -21.60 -9.47
C ASN A 721 -32.96 -20.17 -10.01
N ASN A 722 -31.73 -19.67 -10.12
CA ASN A 722 -31.49 -18.49 -10.96
C ASN A 722 -31.59 -18.92 -12.42
N SER A 723 -32.22 -18.08 -13.24
CA SER A 723 -32.47 -18.41 -14.65
C SER A 723 -32.05 -17.30 -15.61
N LYS A 724 -31.68 -17.70 -16.83
CA LYS A 724 -31.33 -16.78 -17.91
C LYS A 724 -31.90 -17.23 -19.24
N LYS A 725 -32.47 -16.27 -19.97
CA LYS A 725 -33.06 -16.43 -21.29
C LYS A 725 -32.16 -15.82 -22.36
N TYR A 726 -31.96 -16.56 -23.44
CA TYR A 726 -31.29 -16.14 -24.67
C TYR A 726 -32.24 -16.33 -25.85
N THR A 727 -32.25 -15.40 -26.80
CA THR A 727 -33.16 -15.43 -27.96
C THR A 727 -32.43 -15.20 -29.26
N GLY A 728 -32.91 -15.82 -30.33
CA GLY A 728 -32.51 -15.54 -31.71
C GLY A 728 -33.65 -15.84 -32.67
N LYS A 729 -33.44 -15.65 -33.99
CA LYS A 729 -34.49 -15.84 -35.00
C LYS A 729 -33.99 -16.66 -36.18
N PHE A 730 -34.90 -17.33 -36.88
CA PHE A 730 -34.67 -17.93 -38.19
C PHE A 730 -35.95 -17.84 -39.05
N THR A 731 -35.81 -17.95 -40.37
CA THR A 731 -36.93 -17.84 -41.32
C THR A 731 -37.21 -19.18 -42.00
N LEU A 732 -38.49 -19.55 -42.13
CA LEU A 732 -38.94 -20.71 -42.90
C LEU A 732 -39.58 -20.28 -44.22
N TYR A 733 -39.08 -20.82 -45.33
CA TYR A 733 -39.67 -20.68 -46.67
C TYR A 733 -40.53 -21.89 -47.05
N LYS A 734 -41.56 -21.69 -47.88
CA LYS A 734 -42.60 -22.69 -48.14
C LYS A 734 -42.13 -23.83 -49.07
N GLY A 735 -41.57 -24.90 -48.49
CA GLY A 735 -41.24 -26.16 -49.18
C GLY A 735 -42.43 -27.13 -49.25
N LYS A 736 -42.45 -28.01 -50.27
CA LYS A 736 -43.41 -29.14 -50.39
C LYS A 736 -42.77 -30.41 -49.80
N HIS A 737 -43.51 -31.25 -49.06
CA HIS A 737 -43.57 -32.74 -49.24
C HIS A 737 -44.36 -33.53 -48.17
N GLN A 738 -44.51 -34.85 -48.39
CA GLN A 738 -45.14 -35.90 -47.56
C GLN A 738 -44.17 -37.09 -47.33
N GLY A 739 -44.13 -37.81 -46.20
CA GLY A 739 -44.76 -37.55 -44.89
C GLY A 739 -45.31 -38.81 -44.17
N ARG A 740 -44.48 -39.63 -43.49
CA ARG A 740 -44.87 -40.86 -42.74
C ARG A 740 -43.79 -41.33 -41.72
N LYS A 741 -44.18 -42.17 -40.73
CA LYS A 741 -43.32 -42.77 -39.65
C LYS A 741 -42.91 -44.24 -39.95
N LYS A 742 -41.97 -44.81 -39.17
CA LYS A 742 -41.19 -46.05 -39.44
C LYS A 742 -41.12 -47.02 -38.23
N PRO A 743 -41.08 -48.36 -38.42
CA PRO A 743 -40.80 -49.37 -37.37
C PRO A 743 -39.50 -50.21 -37.52
N ALA A 744 -39.14 -50.93 -36.44
CA ALA A 744 -38.20 -52.06 -36.30
C ALA A 744 -36.83 -51.96 -37.01
N VAL A 745 -36.56 -52.78 -38.04
CA VAL A 745 -35.42 -52.65 -38.95
C VAL A 745 -36.01 -52.60 -40.35
N PRO A 746 -36.06 -51.44 -41.01
CA PRO A 746 -36.63 -51.38 -42.34
C PRO A 746 -35.65 -52.02 -43.33
N LEU A 747 -36.21 -52.47 -44.45
CA LEU A 747 -35.59 -52.37 -45.76
C LEU A 747 -34.59 -51.19 -45.81
N SER A 748 -33.36 -51.46 -46.24
CA SER A 748 -32.28 -50.49 -46.22
C SER A 748 -31.42 -50.57 -47.48
N GLY A 749 -31.30 -49.44 -48.18
CA GLY A 749 -30.40 -49.23 -49.30
C GLY A 749 -29.22 -48.34 -48.92
N LYS A 750 -28.07 -48.54 -49.60
CA LYS A 750 -26.90 -47.68 -49.45
C LYS A 750 -26.10 -47.58 -50.75
N VAL A 751 -25.59 -46.39 -51.05
CA VAL A 751 -24.57 -46.17 -52.08
C VAL A 751 -23.20 -45.96 -51.42
N ILE A 752 -22.16 -46.52 -52.01
CA ILE A 752 -20.76 -46.44 -51.54
C ILE A 752 -19.87 -46.13 -52.76
N GLY A 753 -18.80 -45.36 -52.58
CA GLY A 753 -17.81 -45.05 -53.64
C GLY A 753 -18.00 -43.70 -54.34
N ILE A 754 -19.15 -43.02 -54.17
CA ILE A 754 -19.32 -41.63 -54.64
C ILE A 754 -18.74 -40.68 -53.59
N GLU A 755 -17.65 -40.01 -53.96
CA GLU A 755 -17.00 -38.97 -53.16
C GLU A 755 -17.79 -37.65 -53.18
N LYS A 756 -17.42 -36.72 -52.29
CA LYS A 756 -18.17 -35.46 -52.11
C LYS A 756 -17.96 -34.46 -53.25
N GLN A 757 -16.87 -34.55 -54.00
CA GLN A 757 -16.51 -33.55 -55.01
C GLN A 757 -15.74 -34.18 -56.16
N TYR A 758 -16.06 -33.79 -57.39
CA TYR A 758 -15.36 -34.17 -58.60
C TYR A 758 -15.17 -32.95 -59.52
N LEU A 759 -14.29 -33.05 -60.51
CA LEU A 759 -14.17 -32.06 -61.57
C LEU A 759 -15.15 -32.38 -62.71
N VAL A 760 -15.67 -31.35 -63.38
CA VAL A 760 -16.49 -31.53 -64.59
C VAL A 760 -15.74 -32.36 -65.63
N GLY A 761 -16.35 -33.47 -66.05
CA GLY A 761 -15.77 -34.41 -67.02
C GLY A 761 -15.21 -35.70 -66.42
N ALA A 762 -15.19 -35.84 -65.09
CA ALA A 762 -14.79 -37.07 -64.40
C ALA A 762 -15.79 -38.23 -64.63
N THR A 763 -15.30 -39.47 -64.52
CA THR A 763 -16.11 -40.69 -64.43
C THR A 763 -16.21 -41.12 -62.97
N ILE A 764 -17.44 -41.35 -62.51
CA ILE A 764 -17.76 -41.68 -61.11
C ILE A 764 -18.13 -43.16 -61.05
N HIS A 765 -17.39 -43.93 -60.25
CA HIS A 765 -17.66 -45.34 -59.96
C HIS A 765 -18.40 -45.47 -58.63
N TYR A 766 -19.35 -46.40 -58.54
CA TYR A 766 -20.16 -46.56 -57.34
C TYR A 766 -20.64 -48.00 -57.15
N THR A 767 -20.97 -48.33 -55.90
CA THR A 767 -21.49 -49.61 -55.46
C THR A 767 -22.81 -49.39 -54.72
N VAL A 768 -23.85 -50.14 -55.07
CA VAL A 768 -25.15 -50.14 -54.40
C VAL A 768 -25.33 -51.41 -53.60
N GLN A 769 -25.75 -51.28 -52.35
CA GLN A 769 -26.01 -52.38 -51.43
C GLN A 769 -27.41 -52.26 -50.86
N ALA A 770 -28.08 -53.39 -50.64
CA ALA A 770 -29.39 -53.43 -50.00
C ALA A 770 -29.51 -54.62 -49.04
N LYS A 771 -30.30 -54.44 -47.98
CA LYS A 771 -30.67 -55.49 -47.01
C LYS A 771 -32.11 -55.33 -46.55
N ASP A 772 -32.79 -56.45 -46.43
CA ASP A 772 -34.16 -56.59 -45.92
C ASP A 772 -34.24 -57.77 -44.93
N ASP A 773 -35.29 -57.82 -44.10
CA ASP A 773 -35.50 -58.93 -43.16
C ASP A 773 -36.20 -60.14 -43.81
N LYS A 774 -36.96 -59.94 -44.89
CA LYS A 774 -37.66 -60.99 -45.66
C LYS A 774 -37.04 -61.26 -47.02
N SER A 775 -37.11 -60.32 -47.96
CA SER A 775 -36.74 -60.52 -49.37
C SER A 775 -36.78 -59.20 -50.16
N LEU A 776 -35.69 -58.88 -50.86
CA LEU A 776 -35.62 -57.77 -51.79
C LEU A 776 -36.31 -58.10 -53.13
N ARG A 777 -36.76 -57.06 -53.85
CA ARG A 777 -37.41 -57.14 -55.17
C ARG A 777 -36.69 -56.32 -56.24
N LYS A 778 -36.27 -55.09 -55.91
CA LYS A 778 -35.74 -54.15 -56.91
C LYS A 778 -34.80 -53.10 -56.30
N MET A 779 -33.83 -52.66 -57.09
CA MET A 779 -33.05 -51.45 -56.85
C MET A 779 -33.13 -50.50 -58.04
N THR A 780 -33.11 -49.20 -57.81
CA THR A 780 -33.07 -48.16 -58.87
C THR A 780 -32.20 -47.01 -58.42
N PHE A 781 -31.03 -46.86 -59.02
CA PHE A 781 -30.15 -45.71 -58.85
C PHE A 781 -30.50 -44.63 -59.87
N LYS A 782 -30.52 -43.37 -59.47
CA LYS A 782 -30.69 -42.24 -60.39
C LYS A 782 -30.00 -40.99 -59.88
N THR A 783 -29.55 -40.16 -60.80
CA THR A 783 -29.24 -38.75 -60.58
C THR A 783 -30.30 -37.91 -61.31
N ASN A 784 -30.12 -36.60 -61.37
CA ASN A 784 -30.87 -35.71 -62.29
C ASN A 784 -30.51 -35.92 -63.79
N LYS A 785 -29.55 -36.78 -64.12
CA LYS A 785 -29.03 -37.01 -65.49
C LYS A 785 -28.84 -38.50 -65.87
N VAL A 786 -28.79 -39.41 -64.90
CA VAL A 786 -28.54 -40.86 -65.09
C VAL A 786 -29.65 -41.64 -64.38
N LYS A 787 -30.06 -42.79 -64.91
CA LYS A 787 -31.00 -43.71 -64.24
C LYS A 787 -30.72 -45.14 -64.63
N GLU A 788 -30.53 -46.01 -63.65
CA GLU A 788 -30.26 -47.44 -63.77
C GLU A 788 -31.19 -48.20 -62.82
N ALA A 789 -31.65 -49.39 -63.21
CA ALA A 789 -32.54 -50.21 -62.39
C ALA A 789 -32.27 -51.70 -62.57
N TRP A 790 -32.40 -52.45 -61.47
CA TRP A 790 -32.08 -53.88 -61.39
C TRP A 790 -33.17 -54.60 -60.59
N SER A 791 -33.69 -55.71 -61.14
CA SER A 791 -34.47 -56.68 -60.37
C SER A 791 -33.52 -57.54 -59.55
N ILE A 792 -33.86 -57.81 -58.29
CA ILE A 792 -33.04 -58.60 -57.36
C ILE A 792 -33.94 -59.49 -56.48
N SER A 793 -33.36 -60.50 -55.83
CA SER A 793 -34.08 -61.44 -54.96
C SER A 793 -33.22 -61.86 -53.76
N GLY A 794 -33.87 -62.24 -52.66
CA GLY A 794 -33.21 -62.64 -51.42
C GLY A 794 -32.95 -61.49 -50.45
N LYS A 795 -32.42 -61.78 -49.25
CA LYS A 795 -32.34 -60.83 -48.13
C LYS A 795 -31.28 -59.73 -48.26
N THR A 796 -30.32 -59.89 -49.18
CA THR A 796 -29.23 -58.93 -49.41
C THR A 796 -28.85 -58.88 -50.87
N ALA A 797 -28.46 -57.71 -51.37
CA ALA A 797 -27.93 -57.53 -52.72
C ALA A 797 -26.76 -56.53 -52.75
N ASN A 798 -25.86 -56.70 -53.72
CA ASN A 798 -24.71 -55.81 -53.95
C ASN A 798 -24.42 -55.73 -55.46
N ARG A 799 -24.23 -54.51 -56.00
CA ARG A 799 -23.95 -54.26 -57.43
C ARG A 799 -23.01 -53.06 -57.61
N MET A 800 -22.06 -53.17 -58.54
CA MET A 800 -21.17 -52.07 -58.94
C MET A 800 -21.59 -51.49 -60.31
N SER A 801 -21.46 -50.18 -60.49
CA SER A 801 -21.68 -49.47 -61.77
C SER A 801 -20.88 -48.16 -61.84
N PHE A 802 -20.99 -47.41 -62.94
CA PHE A 802 -20.30 -46.12 -63.14
C PHE A 802 -21.02 -45.23 -64.17
N PHE A 803 -20.79 -43.90 -64.10
CA PHE A 803 -21.25 -42.95 -65.11
C PHE A 803 -20.27 -41.79 -65.32
N SER A 804 -20.30 -41.17 -66.51
CA SER A 804 -19.47 -39.99 -66.81
C SER A 804 -20.23 -38.68 -66.64
N THR A 805 -19.54 -37.66 -66.14
CA THR A 805 -20.03 -36.29 -65.97
C THR A 805 -19.63 -35.34 -67.11
N ARG A 806 -19.11 -35.89 -68.21
CA ARG A 806 -18.77 -35.11 -69.41
C ARG A 806 -20.02 -34.42 -69.97
N GLY A 807 -19.92 -33.11 -70.19
CA GLY A 807 -21.04 -32.26 -70.63
C GLY A 807 -21.98 -31.78 -69.51
N TRP A 808 -21.69 -32.09 -68.25
CA TRP A 808 -22.46 -31.57 -67.11
C TRP A 808 -21.89 -30.19 -66.70
N LYS A 809 -22.74 -29.29 -66.21
CA LYS A 809 -22.29 -27.96 -65.76
C LYS A 809 -21.70 -28.06 -64.34
N PRO A 810 -20.82 -27.14 -63.91
CA PRO A 810 -20.46 -27.03 -62.49
C PRO A 810 -21.71 -26.82 -61.60
N GLY A 811 -21.69 -27.37 -60.38
CA GLY A 811 -22.78 -27.28 -59.41
C GLY A 811 -22.98 -28.55 -58.58
N THR A 812 -23.92 -28.51 -57.64
CA THR A 812 -24.27 -29.67 -56.79
C THR A 812 -25.19 -30.63 -57.53
N TYR A 813 -24.81 -31.90 -57.57
CA TYR A 813 -25.59 -33.00 -58.14
C TYR A 813 -26.06 -33.94 -57.04
N THR A 814 -27.34 -34.34 -57.09
CA THR A 814 -27.92 -35.31 -56.16
C THR A 814 -28.11 -36.66 -56.82
N TYR A 815 -27.98 -37.71 -56.02
CA TYR A 815 -28.31 -39.08 -56.41
C TYR A 815 -29.28 -39.70 -55.41
N GLN A 816 -30.10 -40.62 -55.90
CA GLN A 816 -31.09 -41.37 -55.14
C GLN A 816 -30.97 -42.84 -55.54
N LEU A 817 -30.80 -43.72 -54.56
CA LEU A 817 -31.04 -45.15 -54.68
C LEU A 817 -32.38 -45.46 -54.01
N LEU A 818 -33.31 -45.99 -54.78
CA LEU A 818 -34.57 -46.55 -54.29
C LEU A 818 -34.40 -48.08 -54.22
N THR A 819 -34.66 -48.68 -53.07
CA THR A 819 -34.65 -50.13 -52.87
C THR A 819 -36.04 -50.58 -52.45
N GLU A 820 -36.54 -51.65 -53.04
CA GLU A 820 -37.91 -52.15 -52.85
C GLU A 820 -37.87 -53.63 -52.44
N ASP A 821 -38.69 -54.02 -51.46
CA ASP A 821 -38.83 -55.42 -51.00
C ASP A 821 -39.96 -56.17 -51.74
N SER A 822 -40.12 -57.47 -51.44
CA SER A 822 -41.17 -58.32 -52.02
C SER A 822 -42.58 -57.90 -51.61
N ASP A 823 -42.72 -57.21 -50.48
CA ASP A 823 -43.99 -56.77 -49.90
C ASP A 823 -44.39 -55.37 -50.42
N GLY A 824 -43.52 -54.73 -51.22
CA GLY A 824 -43.74 -53.44 -51.87
C GLY A 824 -43.32 -52.23 -51.03
N ASN A 825 -42.65 -52.41 -49.88
CA ASN A 825 -42.07 -51.29 -49.15
C ASN A 825 -40.88 -50.72 -49.93
N VAL A 826 -40.59 -49.43 -49.75
CA VAL A 826 -39.48 -48.74 -50.42
C VAL A 826 -38.65 -47.96 -49.42
N ASP A 827 -37.34 -48.22 -49.41
CA ASP A 827 -36.34 -47.37 -48.77
C ASP A 827 -35.62 -46.50 -49.81
N LYS A 828 -35.12 -45.35 -49.34
CA LYS A 828 -34.54 -44.31 -50.19
C LYS A 828 -33.25 -43.78 -49.58
N HIS A 829 -32.14 -44.14 -50.19
CA HIS A 829 -30.84 -43.58 -49.87
C HIS A 829 -30.52 -42.40 -50.78
N GLU A 830 -30.24 -41.24 -50.21
CA GLU A 830 -29.89 -40.03 -50.96
C GLU A 830 -28.48 -39.55 -50.62
N GLY A 831 -27.78 -39.07 -51.64
CA GLY A 831 -26.50 -38.41 -51.46
C GLY A 831 -26.30 -37.30 -52.48
N ARG A 832 -25.17 -36.60 -52.35
CA ARG A 832 -24.78 -35.51 -53.25
C ARG A 832 -23.29 -35.55 -53.51
N PHE A 833 -22.89 -35.05 -54.67
CA PHE A 833 -21.53 -34.72 -55.02
C PHE A 833 -21.51 -33.39 -55.78
N ASP A 834 -20.47 -32.60 -55.55
CA ASP A 834 -20.30 -31.30 -56.19
C ASP A 834 -19.39 -31.43 -57.42
N LEU A 835 -19.81 -30.91 -58.57
CA LEU A 835 -18.96 -30.73 -59.73
C LEU A 835 -18.35 -29.33 -59.71
N ALA A 836 -17.05 -29.25 -59.45
CA ALA A 836 -16.32 -27.99 -59.42
C ALA A 836 -15.78 -27.61 -60.80
N GLU A 837 -15.80 -26.31 -61.08
CA GLU A 837 -15.06 -25.69 -62.18
C GLU A 837 -13.58 -25.55 -61.78
N LYS A 838 -12.66 -25.52 -62.75
CA LYS A 838 -11.25 -25.25 -62.45
C LYS A 838 -11.08 -23.78 -62.02
N PRO A 839 -10.45 -23.49 -60.86
CA PRO A 839 -10.36 -22.12 -60.35
C PRO A 839 -9.45 -21.23 -61.22
N LYS A 840 -9.77 -19.93 -61.28
CA LYS A 840 -8.97 -18.90 -61.97
C LYS A 840 -7.89 -18.32 -61.02
N PRO A 841 -6.69 -17.97 -61.53
CA PRO A 841 -5.59 -17.40 -60.73
C PRO A 841 -5.85 -15.95 -60.29
N ASP A 842 -5.00 -15.46 -59.36
CA ASP A 842 -4.98 -14.04 -58.98
C ASP A 842 -4.45 -13.13 -60.10
N GLN A 843 -4.80 -11.85 -60.03
CA GLN A 843 -4.40 -10.82 -60.99
C GLN A 843 -4.14 -9.44 -60.37
N VAL A 844 -4.29 -9.29 -59.04
CA VAL A 844 -3.96 -8.02 -58.35
C VAL A 844 -2.45 -7.95 -58.14
N GLN A 845 -1.85 -6.77 -58.31
CA GLN A 845 -0.41 -6.57 -58.09
C GLN A 845 -0.12 -6.11 -56.66
N PRO A 846 1.00 -6.55 -56.06
CA PRO A 846 1.40 -6.11 -54.73
C PRO A 846 1.88 -4.65 -54.75
N THR A 847 1.79 -3.98 -53.60
CA THR A 847 2.17 -2.58 -53.40
C THR A 847 3.35 -2.44 -52.45
N GLY A 848 4.06 -1.32 -52.48
CA GLY A 848 5.12 -1.05 -51.50
C GLY A 848 5.76 0.34 -51.55
N GLN A 849 6.63 0.59 -50.57
CA GLN A 849 7.24 1.90 -50.30
C GLN A 849 8.72 1.74 -49.90
N LEU A 850 9.57 2.63 -50.40
CA LEU A 850 11.01 2.71 -50.07
C LEU A 850 11.31 4.05 -49.37
N SER A 851 11.97 4.00 -48.21
CA SER A 851 12.19 5.13 -47.31
C SER A 851 13.60 5.16 -46.71
N LYS A 852 13.91 6.21 -45.93
CA LYS A 852 15.19 6.51 -45.24
C LYS A 852 16.42 6.84 -46.12
N ILE A 853 16.40 6.51 -47.41
CA ILE A 853 17.44 6.93 -48.37
C ILE A 853 17.36 8.46 -48.56
N ARG A 854 18.46 9.15 -48.27
CA ARG A 854 18.67 10.60 -48.50
C ARG A 854 19.02 10.87 -49.97
N GLU A 855 18.99 12.14 -50.37
CA GLU A 855 19.29 12.53 -51.76
C GLU A 855 20.79 12.57 -52.06
N ASN A 856 21.65 12.85 -51.07
CA ASN A 856 23.08 13.03 -51.23
C ASN A 856 23.88 12.26 -50.17
N TYR A 857 25.02 11.71 -50.57
CA TYR A 857 25.98 10.96 -49.75
C TYR A 857 27.43 11.21 -50.23
N GLU A 858 28.41 10.97 -49.37
CA GLU A 858 29.85 10.97 -49.71
C GLU A 858 30.42 9.55 -49.82
N GLU A 859 31.51 9.38 -50.56
CA GLU A 859 32.21 8.09 -50.67
C GLU A 859 32.66 7.57 -49.29
N GLY A 860 32.14 6.41 -48.90
CA GLY A 860 32.37 5.78 -47.60
C GLY A 860 31.19 5.89 -46.63
N ASP A 861 30.19 6.73 -46.91
CA ASP A 861 28.96 6.81 -46.12
C ASP A 861 28.20 5.48 -46.06
N THR A 862 27.44 5.31 -44.99
CA THR A 862 26.48 4.21 -44.83
C THR A 862 25.08 4.66 -45.25
N VAL A 863 24.57 4.10 -46.34
CA VAL A 863 23.20 4.31 -46.82
C VAL A 863 22.28 3.33 -46.10
N SER A 864 21.36 3.84 -45.29
CA SER A 864 20.33 3.06 -44.61
C SER A 864 18.97 3.19 -45.32
N TYR A 865 18.25 2.09 -45.46
CA TYR A 865 16.95 2.07 -46.14
C TYR A 865 15.92 1.21 -45.40
N ALA A 866 14.64 1.53 -45.59
CA ALA A 866 13.52 0.72 -45.10
C ALA A 866 12.45 0.56 -46.19
N VAL A 867 11.86 -0.63 -46.22
CA VAL A 867 10.92 -1.15 -47.23
C VAL A 867 9.67 -1.62 -46.52
N ARG A 868 8.50 -1.25 -47.06
CA ARG A 868 7.19 -1.82 -46.72
C ARG A 868 6.56 -2.42 -47.96
N ALA A 869 5.92 -3.58 -47.83
CA ALA A 869 5.22 -4.28 -48.91
C ALA A 869 3.86 -4.80 -48.43
N GLU A 870 2.83 -4.73 -49.26
CA GLU A 870 1.46 -5.17 -48.96
C GLU A 870 0.75 -5.78 -50.18
N ASP A 871 -0.09 -6.79 -49.96
CA ASP A 871 -0.84 -7.51 -51.00
C ASP A 871 -2.27 -7.90 -50.54
N ASN A 872 -3.18 -8.13 -51.50
CA ASN A 872 -4.57 -8.50 -51.20
C ASN A 872 -4.74 -9.97 -50.75
N LYS A 873 -3.83 -10.88 -51.11
CA LYS A 873 -3.87 -12.29 -50.70
C LYS A 873 -2.66 -12.71 -49.88
N ASP A 874 -1.47 -12.80 -50.49
CA ASP A 874 -0.24 -13.30 -49.86
C ASP A 874 1.02 -12.92 -50.67
N LEU A 875 1.94 -12.20 -50.04
CA LEU A 875 3.27 -11.91 -50.58
C LEU A 875 4.13 -13.17 -50.67
N LYS A 876 5.09 -13.19 -51.60
CA LYS A 876 6.05 -14.28 -51.81
C LYS A 876 7.50 -13.82 -51.65
N LYS A 877 7.85 -12.65 -52.20
CA LYS A 877 9.24 -12.17 -52.24
C LYS A 877 9.35 -10.65 -52.26
N ILE A 878 10.38 -10.12 -51.60
CA ILE A 878 10.82 -8.72 -51.68
C ILE A 878 12.29 -8.73 -52.12
N SER A 879 12.65 -7.89 -53.09
CA SER A 879 14.02 -7.75 -53.59
C SER A 879 14.43 -6.28 -53.63
N PHE A 880 15.58 -5.94 -53.07
CA PHE A 880 16.19 -4.60 -53.14
C PHE A 880 17.52 -4.65 -53.88
N SER A 881 17.78 -3.66 -54.72
CA SER A 881 19.01 -3.56 -55.49
C SER A 881 19.41 -2.11 -55.74
N VAL A 882 20.71 -1.87 -55.94
CA VAL A 882 21.22 -0.57 -56.41
C VAL A 882 21.92 -0.77 -57.75
N LYS A 883 21.46 -0.03 -58.76
CA LYS A 883 21.99 -0.07 -60.13
C LYS A 883 23.45 0.39 -60.12
N ASN A 884 24.28 -0.25 -60.95
CA ASN A 884 25.73 -0.01 -61.05
C ASN A 884 26.52 -0.25 -59.74
N SER A 885 26.00 -1.05 -58.81
CA SER A 885 26.76 -1.58 -57.67
C SER A 885 26.49 -3.07 -57.42
N SER A 886 27.22 -3.65 -56.48
CA SER A 886 27.09 -5.04 -55.99
C SER A 886 25.92 -5.25 -55.02
N VAL A 887 25.22 -4.19 -54.57
CA VAL A 887 24.18 -4.29 -53.54
C VAL A 887 22.94 -4.98 -54.10
N ARG A 888 22.75 -6.25 -53.73
CA ARG A 888 21.54 -7.04 -53.98
C ARG A 888 21.11 -7.68 -52.66
N LYS A 889 19.84 -7.54 -52.30
CA LYS A 889 19.22 -8.19 -51.14
C LYS A 889 17.87 -8.76 -51.57
N ALA A 890 17.52 -9.93 -51.08
CA ALA A 890 16.24 -10.55 -51.34
C ALA A 890 15.77 -11.30 -50.09
N TRP A 891 14.47 -11.24 -49.84
CA TRP A 891 13.81 -11.90 -48.73
C TRP A 891 12.59 -12.65 -49.24
N ASN A 892 12.51 -13.93 -48.92
CA ASN A 892 11.24 -14.64 -49.02
C ASN A 892 10.33 -14.14 -47.88
N VAL A 893 9.07 -13.91 -48.20
CA VAL A 893 8.06 -13.39 -47.27
C VAL A 893 6.77 -14.17 -47.45
N SER A 894 5.87 -14.08 -46.47
CA SER A 894 4.55 -14.70 -46.49
C SER A 894 3.56 -13.83 -45.71
N GLY A 895 2.26 -14.00 -45.96
CA GLY A 895 1.24 -13.12 -45.42
C GLY A 895 1.05 -11.85 -46.27
N ARG A 896 0.06 -11.04 -45.89
CA ARG A 896 -0.39 -9.86 -46.66
C ARG A 896 0.48 -8.61 -46.53
N SER A 897 1.43 -8.59 -45.60
CA SER A 897 2.26 -7.40 -45.36
C SER A 897 3.61 -7.77 -44.78
N ALA A 898 4.68 -7.13 -45.25
CA ALA A 898 6.03 -7.35 -44.72
C ALA A 898 6.91 -6.09 -44.79
N ASP A 899 7.50 -5.73 -43.65
CA ASP A 899 8.48 -4.66 -43.51
C ASP A 899 9.92 -5.23 -43.46
N ARG A 900 10.87 -4.57 -44.13
CA ARG A 900 12.30 -4.92 -44.13
C ARG A 900 13.15 -3.65 -44.07
N GLY A 901 14.39 -3.76 -43.62
CA GLY A 901 15.34 -2.65 -43.60
C GLY A 901 16.76 -3.16 -43.43
N ASP A 902 17.72 -2.44 -44.00
CA ASP A 902 19.14 -2.82 -44.00
C ASP A 902 19.98 -1.56 -44.30
N SER A 903 21.30 -1.71 -44.36
CA SER A 903 22.23 -0.65 -44.76
C SER A 903 23.41 -1.20 -45.57
N PHE A 904 24.09 -0.32 -46.31
CA PHE A 904 25.31 -0.65 -47.04
C PHE A 904 26.28 0.55 -47.07
N SER A 905 27.58 0.30 -47.12
CA SER A 905 28.59 1.35 -47.31
C SER A 905 28.83 1.63 -48.80
N THR A 906 29.11 2.89 -49.12
CA THR A 906 29.53 3.38 -50.44
C THR A 906 31.06 3.47 -50.60
N ALA A 907 31.84 2.89 -49.67
CA ALA A 907 33.30 2.90 -49.75
C ALA A 907 33.79 2.29 -51.08
N GLY A 908 34.67 3.01 -51.80
CA GLY A 908 35.20 2.59 -53.10
C GLY A 908 34.21 2.68 -54.28
N TRP A 909 33.06 3.32 -54.10
CA TRP A 909 32.12 3.62 -55.19
C TRP A 909 32.49 4.96 -55.82
N LYS A 910 32.44 5.04 -57.16
CA LYS A 910 32.75 6.27 -57.90
C LYS A 910 31.65 7.32 -57.69
N ALA A 911 32.01 8.60 -57.64
CA ALA A 911 31.02 9.69 -57.67
C ALA A 911 30.05 9.56 -58.87
N GLY A 912 28.76 9.82 -58.63
CA GLY A 912 27.70 9.65 -59.62
C GLY A 912 26.32 9.49 -58.99
N THR A 913 25.29 9.37 -59.84
CA THR A 913 23.91 9.08 -59.39
C THR A 913 23.63 7.58 -59.40
N TYR A 914 23.09 7.07 -58.30
CA TYR A 914 22.77 5.66 -58.07
C TYR A 914 21.25 5.47 -57.93
N GLU A 915 20.68 4.56 -58.72
CA GLU A 915 19.25 4.23 -58.70
C GLU A 915 19.01 2.97 -57.85
N CYS A 916 18.28 3.11 -56.74
CA CYS A 916 17.75 2.02 -55.94
C CYS A 916 16.44 1.50 -56.55
N SER A 917 16.33 0.19 -56.72
CA SER A 917 15.13 -0.51 -57.20
C SER A 917 14.64 -1.52 -56.15
N LEU A 918 13.37 -1.39 -55.77
CA LEU A 918 12.62 -2.29 -54.90
C LEU A 918 11.60 -3.05 -55.77
N SER A 919 11.67 -4.38 -55.82
CA SER A 919 10.72 -5.25 -56.51
C SER A 919 10.02 -6.16 -55.50
N ILE A 920 8.71 -6.32 -55.66
CA ILE A 920 7.84 -7.14 -54.79
C ILE A 920 7.10 -8.14 -55.67
N GLU A 921 6.91 -9.36 -55.17
CA GLU A 921 6.28 -10.49 -55.88
C GLU A 921 5.27 -11.16 -54.93
N ASP A 922 4.06 -11.45 -55.42
CA ASP A 922 3.01 -12.16 -54.70
C ASP A 922 3.07 -13.69 -54.92
N SER A 923 2.20 -14.44 -54.23
CA SER A 923 2.13 -15.90 -54.35
C SER A 923 1.53 -16.40 -55.66
N ALA A 924 0.92 -15.52 -56.48
CA ALA A 924 0.47 -15.79 -57.83
C ALA A 924 1.50 -15.40 -58.91
N ASN A 925 2.65 -14.87 -58.50
CA ASN A 925 3.74 -14.32 -59.32
C ASN A 925 3.41 -12.98 -60.02
N ASN A 926 2.41 -12.24 -59.56
CA ASN A 926 2.27 -10.82 -59.90
C ASN A 926 3.42 -10.04 -59.24
N SER A 927 4.01 -9.09 -59.95
CA SER A 927 5.13 -8.31 -59.43
C SER A 927 5.02 -6.82 -59.78
N GLN A 928 5.51 -5.97 -58.87
CA GLN A 928 5.58 -4.52 -59.03
C GLN A 928 6.93 -3.99 -58.57
N THR A 929 7.42 -2.92 -59.22
CA THR A 929 8.76 -2.35 -58.96
C THR A 929 8.72 -0.84 -58.74
N TYR A 930 9.43 -0.38 -57.70
CA TYR A 930 9.54 1.00 -57.25
C TYR A 930 11.00 1.46 -57.32
N LYS A 931 11.23 2.74 -57.64
CA LYS A 931 12.57 3.31 -57.84
C LYS A 931 12.78 4.59 -57.04
N LYS A 932 14.01 4.81 -56.56
CA LYS A 932 14.46 6.07 -55.95
C LYS A 932 15.97 6.24 -56.17
N SER A 933 16.43 7.46 -56.48
CA SER A 933 17.85 7.73 -56.71
C SER A 933 18.50 8.53 -55.58
N PHE A 934 19.82 8.43 -55.47
CA PHE A 934 20.68 9.29 -54.65
C PHE A 934 21.97 9.64 -55.39
N VAL A 935 22.62 10.74 -55.02
CA VAL A 935 23.90 11.20 -55.56
C VAL A 935 25.04 10.87 -54.59
N LEU A 936 26.15 10.38 -55.12
CA LEU A 936 27.39 10.11 -54.38
C LEU A 936 28.49 11.09 -54.84
N ALA A 937 29.17 11.74 -53.89
CA ALA A 937 30.29 12.64 -54.14
C ALA A 937 31.65 11.99 -53.79
N ASN A 938 32.71 12.34 -54.55
CA ASN A 938 34.07 11.82 -54.34
C ASN A 938 34.68 12.40 -53.06
N ARG A 939 35.33 11.56 -52.26
CA ARG A 939 35.99 11.99 -51.02
C ARG A 939 37.43 12.46 -51.28
N SER A 940 37.59 13.66 -51.82
CA SER A 940 38.92 14.29 -51.97
C SER A 940 38.90 15.80 -51.84
N LEU A 941 38.66 16.26 -50.62
CA LEU A 941 39.46 17.25 -49.88
C LEU A 941 38.79 17.37 -48.50
N LEU A 942 39.53 17.16 -47.41
CA LEU A 942 39.02 17.39 -46.06
C LEU A 942 38.46 18.81 -46.00
N SER A 943 37.17 18.95 -45.66
CA SER A 943 36.55 20.25 -45.39
C SER A 943 37.48 21.05 -44.47
N PRO A 944 37.81 22.31 -44.79
CA PRO A 944 38.70 23.12 -43.95
C PRO A 944 38.29 23.08 -42.48
N PHE A 945 36.97 23.06 -42.21
CA PHE A 945 36.38 22.96 -40.89
C PHE A 945 36.68 21.63 -40.17
N ASP A 946 36.70 20.49 -40.87
CA ASP A 946 37.02 19.18 -40.28
C ASP A 946 38.51 19.01 -40.03
N ASN A 947 39.37 19.51 -40.93
CA ASN A 947 40.81 19.59 -40.68
C ASN A 947 41.09 20.43 -39.41
N LEU A 948 40.49 21.62 -39.32
CA LEU A 948 40.55 22.46 -38.11
C LEU A 948 40.00 21.75 -36.87
N ARG A 949 38.93 20.95 -37.00
CA ARG A 949 38.35 20.19 -35.89
C ARG A 949 39.29 19.09 -35.38
N GLN A 950 40.00 18.40 -36.27
CA GLN A 950 41.02 17.42 -35.89
C GLN A 950 42.25 18.09 -35.24
N LEU A 951 42.73 19.19 -35.83
CA LEU A 951 43.84 19.96 -35.26
C LEU A 951 43.50 20.53 -33.87
N LYS A 952 42.29 21.04 -33.66
CA LYS A 952 41.79 21.48 -32.34
C LYS A 952 41.73 20.34 -31.32
N LYS A 953 41.32 19.12 -31.72
CA LYS A 953 41.35 17.93 -30.83
C LYS A 953 42.78 17.54 -30.44
N LYS A 954 43.70 17.52 -31.40
CA LYS A 954 45.14 17.27 -31.18
C LYS A 954 45.74 18.30 -30.21
N PHE A 955 45.52 19.58 -30.48
CA PHE A 955 45.93 20.69 -29.62
C PHE A 955 45.35 20.59 -28.20
N SER A 956 44.07 20.28 -28.05
CA SER A 956 43.44 20.14 -26.72
C SER A 956 44.09 19.04 -25.88
N LYS A 957 44.52 17.93 -26.50
CA LYS A 957 45.27 16.88 -25.79
C LYS A 957 46.64 17.39 -25.34
N SER A 958 47.42 17.99 -26.24
CA SER A 958 48.73 18.57 -25.93
C SER A 958 48.67 19.68 -24.89
N TYR A 959 47.60 20.48 -24.90
CA TYR A 959 47.38 21.56 -23.93
C TYR A 959 47.10 21.02 -22.53
N ASN A 960 46.29 19.96 -22.40
CA ASN A 960 46.03 19.31 -21.11
C ASN A 960 47.30 18.66 -20.54
N GLU A 961 48.14 18.05 -21.38
CA GLU A 961 49.47 17.53 -21.00
C GLU A 961 50.37 18.65 -20.44
N TYR A 962 50.36 19.83 -21.07
CA TYR A 962 51.09 21.01 -20.59
C TYR A 962 50.53 21.59 -19.27
N VAL A 963 49.21 21.64 -19.07
CA VAL A 963 48.60 22.15 -17.83
C VAL A 963 49.05 21.31 -16.63
N GLY A 964 49.00 19.97 -16.75
CA GLY A 964 49.48 19.07 -15.70
C GLY A 964 50.99 19.20 -15.41
N LEU A 965 51.82 19.55 -16.40
CA LEU A 965 53.23 19.88 -16.18
C LEU A 965 53.42 21.23 -15.46
N LYS A 966 52.59 22.23 -15.76
CA LYS A 966 52.62 23.54 -15.08
C LYS A 966 52.16 23.48 -13.63
N GLU A 967 51.24 22.56 -13.31
CA GLU A 967 50.84 22.25 -11.93
C GLU A 967 51.97 21.56 -11.16
N LYS A 968 52.68 20.61 -11.78
CA LYS A 968 53.88 19.98 -11.18
C LYS A 968 55.01 20.97 -10.93
N LYS A 969 55.24 21.95 -11.83
CA LYS A 969 56.22 23.04 -11.60
C LYS A 969 55.86 23.88 -10.36
N LYS A 970 54.57 24.06 -10.05
CA LYS A 970 54.12 24.76 -8.81
C LYS A 970 54.30 23.93 -7.54
N GLN A 971 54.72 22.67 -7.64
CA GLN A 971 54.98 21.75 -6.53
C GLN A 971 56.48 21.49 -6.34
N ASP A 972 57.33 22.46 -6.71
CA ASP A 972 58.81 22.44 -6.63
C ASP A 972 59.50 21.22 -7.27
N MET A 973 58.86 20.61 -8.27
CA MET A 973 59.50 19.59 -9.12
C MET A 973 60.25 20.26 -10.27
N ASP A 974 61.51 19.87 -10.50
CA ASP A 974 62.27 20.27 -11.69
C ASP A 974 61.71 19.58 -12.95
N VAL A 975 60.80 20.28 -13.63
CA VAL A 975 60.17 19.85 -14.89
C VAL A 975 60.33 20.89 -16.01
N ASP A 976 61.26 21.84 -15.86
CA ASP A 976 61.36 23.01 -16.74
C ASP A 976 61.70 22.64 -18.19
N SER A 977 62.61 21.69 -18.39
CA SER A 977 62.93 21.14 -19.70
C SER A 977 61.72 20.45 -20.36
N GLN A 978 60.90 19.74 -19.56
CA GLN A 978 59.67 19.09 -20.06
C GLN A 978 58.58 20.12 -20.38
N LEU A 979 58.46 21.17 -19.58
CA LEU A 979 57.53 22.27 -19.80
C LEU A 979 57.89 23.05 -21.07
N ALA A 980 59.17 23.37 -21.28
CA ALA A 980 59.67 24.03 -22.49
C ALA A 980 59.44 23.18 -23.76
N LEU A 981 59.64 21.86 -23.70
CA LEU A 981 59.30 20.94 -24.79
C LEU A 981 57.79 20.90 -25.08
N SER A 982 56.96 20.91 -24.04
CA SER A 982 55.50 20.92 -24.18
C SER A 982 54.99 22.25 -24.77
N VAL A 983 55.56 23.39 -24.36
CA VAL A 983 55.27 24.71 -24.96
C VAL A 983 55.70 24.77 -26.43
N LYS A 984 56.88 24.21 -26.80
CA LYS A 984 57.30 24.08 -28.22
C LYS A 984 56.31 23.26 -29.06
N LYS A 985 55.79 22.14 -28.51
CA LYS A 985 54.75 21.30 -29.14
C LYS A 985 53.45 22.08 -29.37
N ILE A 986 53.02 22.84 -28.35
CA ILE A 986 51.84 23.73 -28.40
C ILE A 986 51.97 24.82 -29.46
N ILE A 987 53.11 25.51 -29.54
CA ILE A 987 53.38 26.55 -30.55
C ILE A 987 53.28 25.98 -31.97
N ARG A 988 53.84 24.79 -32.21
CA ARG A 988 53.73 24.11 -33.51
C ARG A 988 52.27 23.82 -33.87
N GLU A 989 51.50 23.28 -32.94
CA GLU A 989 50.09 22.91 -33.17
C GLU A 989 49.17 24.15 -33.32
N LEU A 990 49.49 25.26 -32.65
CA LEU A 990 48.84 26.55 -32.89
C LEU A 990 49.15 27.11 -34.29
N LYS A 991 50.38 26.97 -34.80
CA LYS A 991 50.73 27.34 -36.18
C LYS A 991 50.03 26.48 -37.22
N GLU A 992 49.85 25.17 -36.95
CA GLU A 992 49.01 24.28 -37.78
C GLU A 992 47.54 24.77 -37.83
N ILE A 993 46.97 25.16 -36.68
CA ILE A 993 45.60 25.70 -36.56
C ILE A 993 45.46 27.07 -37.25
N GLU A 994 46.44 27.96 -37.11
CA GLU A 994 46.46 29.27 -37.75
C GLU A 994 46.48 29.13 -39.29
N ALA A 995 47.33 28.23 -39.80
CA ALA A 995 47.40 27.90 -41.22
C ALA A 995 46.11 27.24 -41.75
N ALA A 996 45.38 26.51 -40.90
CA ALA A 996 44.06 25.96 -41.26
C ALA A 996 43.00 27.06 -41.37
N TYR A 997 42.91 28.00 -40.42
CA TYR A 997 42.01 29.15 -40.51
C TYR A 997 42.30 30.06 -41.72
N LYS A 998 43.58 30.30 -42.04
CA LYS A 998 43.99 31.10 -43.22
C LYS A 998 43.57 30.49 -44.57
N LYS A 999 43.17 29.21 -44.60
CA LYS A 999 42.66 28.50 -45.79
C LYS A 999 41.12 28.45 -45.85
N MET A 1000 40.42 29.14 -44.95
CA MET A 1000 38.95 29.19 -44.89
C MET A 1000 38.38 30.45 -45.53
N PRO A 1001 37.13 30.41 -46.04
CA PRO A 1001 36.40 31.62 -46.38
C PRO A 1001 36.26 32.53 -45.14
N PRO A 1002 36.47 33.86 -45.27
CA PRO A 1002 36.66 34.76 -44.13
C PRO A 1002 35.33 35.22 -43.49
N THR A 1003 34.61 34.29 -42.86
CA THR A 1003 33.42 34.59 -42.05
C THR A 1003 33.80 35.32 -40.74
N PRO A 1004 32.86 35.97 -40.02
CA PRO A 1004 33.14 36.60 -38.73
C PRO A 1004 33.74 35.63 -37.71
N GLU A 1005 33.25 34.39 -37.67
CA GLU A 1005 33.69 33.33 -36.75
C GLU A 1005 35.10 32.82 -37.10
N VAL A 1006 35.42 32.74 -38.39
CA VAL A 1006 36.76 32.39 -38.89
C VAL A 1006 37.76 33.50 -38.54
N LYS A 1007 37.39 34.77 -38.72
CA LYS A 1007 38.24 35.92 -38.36
C LYS A 1007 38.52 36.00 -36.87
N GLU A 1008 37.50 35.85 -36.03
CA GLU A 1008 37.66 35.84 -34.57
C GLU A 1008 38.42 34.60 -34.08
N GLY A 1009 38.20 33.43 -34.71
CA GLY A 1009 38.96 32.22 -34.46
C GLY A 1009 40.45 32.37 -34.77
N LEU A 1010 40.79 32.95 -35.91
CA LEU A 1010 42.16 33.26 -36.32
C LEU A 1010 42.83 34.24 -35.33
N ARG A 1011 42.16 35.33 -34.98
CA ARG A 1011 42.64 36.34 -34.02
C ARG A 1011 42.96 35.74 -32.65
N ARG A 1012 42.08 34.86 -32.14
CA ARG A 1012 42.32 34.15 -30.86
C ARG A 1012 43.52 33.20 -30.95
N THR A 1013 43.68 32.48 -32.06
CA THR A 1013 44.85 31.61 -32.26
C THR A 1013 46.15 32.40 -32.33
N GLN A 1014 46.17 33.57 -32.98
CA GLN A 1014 47.35 34.44 -33.05
C GLN A 1014 47.74 35.00 -31.67
N ASN A 1015 46.77 35.52 -30.91
CA ASN A 1015 47.02 35.99 -29.55
C ASN A 1015 47.54 34.87 -28.62
N ALA A 1016 47.00 33.65 -28.75
CA ALA A 1016 47.46 32.49 -27.98
C ALA A 1016 48.88 32.05 -28.39
N LEU A 1017 49.21 32.17 -29.68
CA LEU A 1017 50.53 31.87 -30.21
C LEU A 1017 51.59 32.84 -29.65
N GLU A 1018 51.33 34.14 -29.70
CA GLU A 1018 52.22 35.16 -29.12
C GLU A 1018 52.46 34.94 -27.62
N ALA A 1019 51.39 34.67 -26.87
CA ALA A 1019 51.50 34.43 -25.42
C ALA A 1019 52.40 33.22 -25.12
N LYS A 1020 52.30 32.14 -25.92
CA LYS A 1020 53.14 30.95 -25.76
C LYS A 1020 54.57 31.15 -26.25
N GLU A 1021 54.80 31.95 -27.28
CA GLU A 1021 56.15 32.31 -27.72
C GLU A 1021 56.87 33.23 -26.71
N ARG A 1022 56.14 34.06 -25.94
CA ARG A 1022 56.70 34.80 -24.78
C ARG A 1022 57.03 33.86 -23.62
N GLU A 1023 56.09 33.02 -23.21
CA GLU A 1023 56.31 32.02 -22.15
C GLU A 1023 57.46 31.05 -22.50
N LEU A 1024 57.65 30.73 -23.78
CA LEU A 1024 58.81 29.95 -24.19
C LEU A 1024 60.12 30.73 -24.03
N LYS A 1025 60.16 32.04 -24.29
CA LYS A 1025 61.38 32.84 -24.01
C LYS A 1025 61.69 32.90 -22.53
N GLU A 1026 60.67 33.10 -21.69
CA GLU A 1026 60.77 33.09 -20.22
C GLU A 1026 61.24 31.73 -19.65
N LEU A 1027 60.98 30.61 -20.35
CA LEU A 1027 61.46 29.27 -19.98
C LEU A 1027 62.80 28.87 -20.63
N ASN A 1028 63.43 29.74 -21.43
CA ASN A 1028 64.80 29.56 -21.95
C ASN A 1028 65.75 30.67 -21.46
N HIS A 1029 65.39 31.36 -20.37
CA HIS A 1029 66.23 32.27 -19.58
C HIS A 1029 66.24 31.78 -18.14
#